data_AF-A0A484RVZ9-F1
#
_entry.id   AF-A0A484RVZ9-F1
#
_cell.length_a   1.000
_cell.length_b   1.000
_cell.length_c   1.000
_cell.angle_alpha   90.00
_cell.angle_beta   90.00
_cell.angle_gamma   90.00
#
_symmetry.space_group_name_H-M   'P 1'
#
loop_
_entity.id
_entity.type
_entity.pdbx_description
1 polymer ?
#
loop_
_entity_poly.entity_id
_entity_poly.type
_entity_poly.pdbx_seq_one_letter_code
_entity_poly.pdbx_strand_id
1 'polypeptide(L)'
;MSGVVMRRRLPAGLDGAMPPAAALQGVVSRPPRMAWDGRRYTGPGLARLDDVAARAMPGVVDVVRIAHFVGVVAVSAVLARQAAEMLAPQWRSTGPVPATPPEDAPEAAAQAYTWQLPAHPCVEGLAVTSWCVEGYASVWLPGGGERHETLRAELACLLDLPGDRIHLASAGSCAVHDLDVMDAAADAALLSRAVGRPVRISLQRPAEAGTLSLTARHRMPDARDPQAPSGEAAPLASESPPVCLHANVYWGVRPSLARLLARPAQAAASAQAAAQGDYAIVSARTGGALAHASRIELGAMQVFAQESLLDEAAARLGADPLAHRLSVAPPGPGRELAQRLAEQSGWQALASGAAGAVAPDARLSAQDGTPAMRGRGYASAHVRTGDIDGGTQDSWSAWVVEVAVEPDTGRVDVTRLVVGHDSQHLRAAQGAAIHEQHPQLLDSARRLLAAPARFDDWGATAAGGAAPLALAEVRHETVHARLDERDVRTTLAQPPVVQGQLAADGVLTLPAAAAIANAIFDATGVRLRQVPFNSEQLRQALLPSRPRATPRAWYKRGGLWLAAGAGAVASLVTMAWPGKPAIAPTDGPDVSLYSDAAIERGRLVAAAGDCVVCHTAPKGEANAGGLGLETPFGTIYTTNITPDNDTGIGRWSFSAFDRAMREGVHRDGRQLYPAFPYTAFAKLTDADMQALYAYLMVQPPVRSEPPKTELAFPYSLRPTLAGWNLLFHDNAVYQPDPTQSLAWNRGAYLVEGAGHCAACHSPRNALGAEKRGLGSYLAGGEAEGWTAPALNQLASGATPWTADELFQYLRTGYSARHGVAAGPMAPVIHGLAELPDSDVRAITTYLLDLPGGKAAGKAVSKEAPGPAPATAAAAGTLPAAVRQPDAQRLFVNHANGERIYQNACAACHEAGSGPTLFGVKPSLASNPNLHAAIPDNLLQVVLHGIQQPANEELGYMPGFKDSLDDKQVQDLLGYLRARFAPQATPWQDTEPAIDRIRKQAH
;
A
#
# COMPACT_ATOMS: atom_id res chain seq x y z
N MET A 1 -4.79 -37.07 54.16
CA MET A 1 -3.82 -37.83 53.34
C MET A 1 -3.97 -37.39 51.90
N SER A 2 -2.84 -37.07 51.27
CA SER A 2 -2.68 -36.26 50.08
C SER A 2 -3.39 -36.81 48.83
N GLY A 3 -4.29 -36.02 48.25
CA GLY A 3 -4.78 -36.22 46.88
C GLY A 3 -3.74 -35.69 45.90
N VAL A 4 -2.81 -36.55 45.49
CA VAL A 4 -1.85 -36.26 44.42
C VAL A 4 -2.63 -36.06 43.12
N VAL A 5 -2.77 -34.81 42.68
CA VAL A 5 -3.17 -34.48 41.32
C VAL A 5 -2.06 -34.98 40.40
N MET A 6 -2.25 -36.17 39.81
CA MET A 6 -1.41 -36.64 38.72
C MET A 6 -1.52 -35.63 37.57
N ARG A 7 -0.53 -34.74 37.42
CA ARG A 7 -0.25 -34.10 36.12
C ARG A 7 0.10 -35.21 35.15
N ARG A 8 -0.86 -35.65 34.32
CA ARG A 8 -0.55 -36.50 33.15
C ARG A 8 0.47 -35.73 32.31
N ARG A 9 1.65 -36.31 32.09
CA ARG A 9 2.64 -35.77 31.15
C ARG A 9 1.98 -35.64 29.78
N LEU A 10 2.18 -34.50 29.13
CA LEU A 10 1.80 -34.29 27.74
C LEU A 10 2.45 -35.38 26.86
N PRO A 11 1.77 -35.86 25.79
CA PRO A 11 2.36 -36.80 24.85
C PRO A 11 3.72 -36.30 24.32
N ALA A 12 4.69 -37.21 24.16
CA ALA A 12 6.07 -36.84 23.80
C ALA A 12 6.12 -36.03 22.49
N GLY A 13 6.70 -34.81 22.55
CA GLY A 13 6.86 -33.91 21.40
C GLY A 13 5.94 -32.68 21.37
N LEU A 14 4.93 -32.61 22.25
CA LEU A 14 4.01 -31.45 22.35
C LEU A 14 4.57 -30.29 23.20
N ASP A 15 5.57 -30.55 24.04
CA ASP A 15 6.17 -29.55 24.97
C ASP A 15 7.43 -28.88 24.38
N GLY A 16 7.70 -29.12 23.10
CA GLY A 16 8.92 -28.64 22.43
C GLY A 16 8.88 -27.13 22.18
N ALA A 17 10.02 -26.46 22.38
CA ALA A 17 10.18 -25.03 22.08
C ALA A 17 10.09 -24.71 20.56
N MET A 18 10.23 -25.73 19.69
CA MET A 18 10.18 -25.58 18.24
C MET A 18 9.00 -26.34 17.63
N PRO A 19 8.40 -25.82 16.53
CA PRO A 19 7.31 -26.49 15.84
C PRO A 19 7.78 -27.79 15.15
N PRO A 20 6.88 -28.76 14.91
CA PRO A 20 7.19 -29.98 14.19
C PRO A 20 7.68 -29.71 12.76
N ALA A 21 8.79 -30.34 12.34
CA ALA A 21 9.40 -30.14 11.03
C ALA A 21 8.52 -30.61 9.84
N ALA A 22 7.60 -31.55 10.06
CA ALA A 22 6.76 -32.16 9.03
C ALA A 22 5.31 -31.60 9.02
N ALA A 23 5.13 -30.30 9.26
CA ALA A 23 3.81 -29.67 9.27
C ALA A 23 3.20 -29.54 7.86
N LEU A 24 1.92 -29.91 7.74
CA LEU A 24 1.12 -29.67 6.54
C LEU A 24 0.83 -28.17 6.38
N GLN A 25 0.46 -27.74 5.19
CA GLN A 25 0.16 -26.34 4.89
C GLN A 25 -1.34 -26.15 4.76
N GLY A 26 -1.90 -25.14 5.43
CA GLY A 26 -3.31 -24.81 5.36
C GLY A 26 -3.60 -23.47 4.71
N VAL A 27 -4.76 -23.36 4.05
CA VAL A 27 -5.30 -22.12 3.49
C VAL A 27 -6.79 -22.06 3.81
N VAL A 28 -7.29 -20.89 4.25
CA VAL A 28 -8.69 -20.71 4.65
C VAL A 28 -9.39 -19.76 3.69
N SER A 29 -10.58 -20.14 3.23
CA SER A 29 -11.43 -19.27 2.42
C SER A 29 -12.37 -18.47 3.32
N ARG A 30 -12.37 -17.15 3.14
CA ARG A 30 -13.23 -16.21 3.88
C ARG A 30 -14.38 -15.69 3.01
N PRO A 31 -15.51 -15.27 3.61
CA PRO A 31 -16.55 -14.54 2.88
C PRO A 31 -16.07 -13.13 2.47
N PRO A 32 -16.65 -12.54 1.41
CA PRO A 32 -16.20 -11.26 0.87
C PRO A 32 -16.39 -10.08 1.84
N ARG A 33 -17.34 -10.18 2.76
CA ARG A 33 -17.53 -9.22 3.86
C ARG A 33 -17.83 -9.99 5.13
N MET A 34 -17.25 -9.57 6.25
CA MET A 34 -17.54 -10.13 7.56
C MET A 34 -18.30 -9.11 8.42
N ALA A 35 -19.25 -9.60 9.20
CA ALA A 35 -20.03 -8.77 10.11
C ALA A 35 -20.32 -9.52 11.42
N TRP A 36 -20.37 -8.76 12.52
CA TRP A 36 -20.55 -9.26 13.88
C TRP A 36 -21.27 -8.20 14.72
N ASP A 37 -22.27 -8.61 15.50
CA ASP A 37 -23.11 -7.71 16.31
C ASP A 37 -22.73 -7.65 17.80
N GLY A 38 -21.58 -8.23 18.17
CA GLY A 38 -21.15 -8.36 19.57
C GLY A 38 -21.48 -9.72 20.20
N ARG A 39 -22.44 -10.47 19.64
CA ARG A 39 -22.92 -11.75 20.20
C ARG A 39 -22.87 -12.89 19.19
N ARG A 40 -23.14 -12.60 17.92
CA ARG A 40 -23.23 -13.58 16.84
C ARG A 40 -22.66 -13.03 15.54
N TYR A 41 -22.22 -13.95 14.68
CA TYR A 41 -21.84 -13.61 13.31
C TYR A 41 -23.08 -13.26 12.50
N THR A 42 -23.05 -12.11 11.82
CA THR A 42 -24.17 -11.56 11.04
C THR A 42 -23.82 -11.35 9.57
N GLY A 43 -22.62 -11.73 9.16
CA GLY A 43 -22.19 -11.66 7.77
C GLY A 43 -22.77 -12.77 6.89
N PRO A 44 -22.40 -12.80 5.59
CA PRO A 44 -22.80 -13.85 4.67
C PRO A 44 -22.43 -15.24 5.19
N GLY A 45 -23.39 -16.15 5.16
CA GLY A 45 -23.19 -17.56 5.49
C GLY A 45 -22.87 -18.38 4.25
N LEU A 46 -22.04 -19.42 4.40
CA LEU A 46 -21.78 -20.36 3.31
C LEU A 46 -23.07 -21.08 2.90
N ALA A 47 -23.47 -20.93 1.64
CA ALA A 47 -24.68 -21.52 1.09
C ALA A 47 -24.38 -22.81 0.31
N ARG A 48 -23.34 -22.79 -0.52
CA ARG A 48 -22.89 -23.92 -1.31
C ARG A 48 -21.36 -23.91 -1.41
N LEU A 49 -20.78 -25.10 -1.42
CA LEU A 49 -19.35 -25.33 -1.61
C LEU A 49 -19.22 -26.46 -2.65
N ASP A 50 -18.40 -26.27 -3.68
CA ASP A 50 -18.03 -27.34 -4.61
C ASP A 50 -16.58 -27.73 -4.31
N ASP A 51 -16.39 -28.85 -3.62
CA ASP A 51 -15.08 -29.30 -3.15
C ASP A 51 -14.58 -30.54 -3.88
N VAL A 52 -15.31 -31.07 -4.86
CA VAL A 52 -14.98 -32.34 -5.54
C VAL A 52 -13.64 -32.24 -6.25
N ALA A 53 -13.45 -31.19 -7.04
CA ALA A 53 -12.23 -30.99 -7.82
C ALA A 53 -11.03 -30.66 -6.92
N ALA A 54 -11.25 -29.89 -5.85
CA ALA A 54 -10.21 -29.57 -4.87
C ALA A 54 -9.74 -30.81 -4.10
N ARG A 55 -10.66 -31.68 -3.67
CA ARG A 55 -10.34 -32.95 -2.98
C ARG A 55 -9.62 -33.95 -3.88
N ALA A 56 -9.91 -33.94 -5.18
CA ALA A 56 -9.28 -34.85 -6.14
C ALA A 56 -7.84 -34.43 -6.53
N MET A 57 -7.40 -33.24 -6.14
CA MET A 57 -6.07 -32.73 -6.48
C MET A 57 -4.98 -33.51 -5.72
N PRO A 58 -3.95 -34.07 -6.41
CA PRO A 58 -2.84 -34.73 -5.77
C PRO A 58 -2.12 -33.84 -4.76
N GLY A 59 -1.90 -34.34 -3.55
CA GLY A 59 -1.22 -33.62 -2.46
C GLY A 59 -2.13 -32.76 -1.58
N VAL A 60 -3.42 -32.65 -1.92
CA VAL A 60 -4.45 -32.19 -0.96
C VAL A 60 -4.75 -33.33 0.01
N VAL A 61 -4.69 -33.02 1.31
CA VAL A 61 -4.97 -33.97 2.40
C VAL A 61 -6.44 -33.96 2.75
N ASP A 62 -7.03 -32.77 2.93
CA ASP A 62 -8.46 -32.63 3.19
C ASP A 62 -8.97 -31.22 2.87
N VAL A 63 -10.27 -31.12 2.60
CA VAL A 63 -11.03 -29.87 2.58
C VAL A 63 -11.95 -29.88 3.80
N VAL A 64 -11.69 -28.97 4.74
CA VAL A 64 -12.38 -28.91 6.03
C VAL A 64 -13.53 -27.91 5.95
N ARG A 65 -14.74 -28.36 6.29
CA ARG A 65 -15.94 -27.51 6.38
C ARG A 65 -16.58 -27.63 7.77
N ILE A 66 -16.70 -26.50 8.48
CA ILE A 66 -17.36 -26.42 9.81
C ILE A 66 -18.29 -25.22 9.82
N ALA A 67 -19.61 -25.44 9.77
CA ALA A 67 -20.60 -24.37 9.59
C ALA A 67 -20.27 -23.45 8.38
N HIS A 68 -19.80 -22.22 8.62
CA HIS A 68 -19.38 -21.28 7.57
C HIS A 68 -17.86 -21.24 7.36
N PHE A 69 -17.08 -21.96 8.17
CA PHE A 69 -15.64 -22.08 8.03
C PHE A 69 -15.30 -23.09 6.93
N VAL A 70 -14.40 -22.70 6.02
CA VAL A 70 -13.90 -23.54 4.93
C VAL A 70 -12.39 -23.37 4.83
N GLY A 71 -11.64 -24.46 4.84
CA GLY A 71 -10.21 -24.44 4.58
C GLY A 71 -9.71 -25.71 3.90
N VAL A 72 -8.52 -25.62 3.33
CA VAL A 72 -7.82 -26.72 2.66
C VAL A 72 -6.54 -27.01 3.40
N VAL A 73 -6.22 -28.30 3.54
CA VAL A 73 -4.93 -28.78 4.05
C VAL A 73 -4.23 -29.56 2.95
N ALA A 74 -2.98 -29.23 2.66
CA ALA A 74 -2.17 -29.92 1.65
C ALA A 74 -0.73 -30.14 2.14
N VAL A 75 0.04 -30.94 1.39
CA VAL A 75 1.45 -31.21 1.69
C VAL A 75 2.38 -30.02 1.39
N SER A 76 1.93 -29.04 0.60
CA SER A 76 2.66 -27.81 0.30
C SER A 76 1.71 -26.61 0.23
N ALA A 77 2.25 -25.40 0.44
CA ALA A 77 1.45 -24.17 0.51
C ALA A 77 0.85 -23.80 -0.86
N VAL A 78 1.58 -24.11 -1.95
CA VAL A 78 1.11 -23.88 -3.32
C VAL A 78 -0.12 -24.74 -3.62
N LEU A 79 -0.06 -26.04 -3.31
CA LEU A 79 -1.19 -26.96 -3.53
C LEU A 79 -2.41 -26.56 -2.68
N ALA A 80 -2.20 -26.13 -1.43
CA ALA A 80 -3.28 -25.65 -0.58
C ALA A 80 -3.98 -24.42 -1.18
N ARG A 81 -3.22 -23.47 -1.78
CA ARG A 81 -3.78 -22.30 -2.46
C ARG A 81 -4.53 -22.65 -3.73
N GLN A 82 -3.93 -23.45 -4.61
CA GLN A 82 -4.59 -23.90 -5.85
C GLN A 82 -5.90 -24.62 -5.58
N ALA A 83 -5.91 -25.54 -4.62
CA ALA A 83 -7.13 -26.22 -4.22
C ALA A 83 -8.15 -25.29 -3.56
N ALA A 84 -7.73 -24.28 -2.80
CA ALA A 84 -8.63 -23.29 -2.22
C ALA A 84 -9.32 -22.41 -3.29
N GLU A 85 -8.62 -22.04 -4.37
CA GLU A 85 -9.20 -21.29 -5.49
C GLU A 85 -10.28 -22.11 -6.23
N MET A 86 -10.12 -23.43 -6.29
CA MET A 86 -11.07 -24.33 -6.92
C MET A 86 -12.37 -24.53 -6.13
N LEU A 87 -12.42 -24.15 -4.84
CA LEU A 87 -13.58 -24.37 -3.97
C LEU A 87 -14.83 -23.55 -4.35
N ALA A 88 -14.63 -22.42 -5.05
CA ALA A 88 -15.66 -21.48 -5.48
C ALA A 88 -16.85 -21.32 -4.48
N PRO A 89 -16.60 -20.97 -3.20
CA PRO A 89 -17.65 -20.95 -2.18
C PRO A 89 -18.71 -19.90 -2.50
N GLN A 90 -19.97 -20.31 -2.49
CA GLN A 90 -21.11 -19.41 -2.69
C GLN A 90 -21.62 -18.94 -1.34
N TRP A 91 -21.48 -17.65 -1.08
CA TRP A 91 -21.93 -17.00 0.14
C TRP A 91 -23.33 -16.41 -0.07
N ARG A 92 -24.26 -16.73 0.82
CA ARG A 92 -25.60 -16.13 0.82
C ARG A 92 -25.63 -14.98 1.81
N SER A 93 -25.89 -13.77 1.31
CA SER A 93 -26.17 -12.63 2.16
C SER A 93 -27.44 -12.90 2.96
N THR A 94 -27.38 -12.72 4.28
CA THR A 94 -28.57 -12.34 5.02
C THR A 94 -28.98 -10.97 4.47
N GLY A 95 -30.24 -10.77 4.08
CA GLY A 95 -30.69 -9.55 3.39
C GLY A 95 -30.32 -8.26 4.13
N PRO A 96 -30.46 -7.09 3.50
CA PRO A 96 -30.23 -5.82 4.18
C PRO A 96 -31.17 -5.75 5.39
N VAL A 97 -30.61 -5.82 6.60
CA VAL A 97 -31.31 -5.28 7.76
C VAL A 97 -31.37 -3.78 7.46
N PRO A 98 -32.55 -3.16 7.38
CA PRO A 98 -32.62 -1.73 7.18
C PRO A 98 -31.80 -1.11 8.30
N ALA A 99 -30.72 -0.40 7.91
CA ALA A 99 -30.19 0.63 8.78
C ALA A 99 -31.35 1.61 8.90
N THR A 100 -32.13 1.54 9.98
CA THR A 100 -32.98 2.65 10.35
C THR A 100 -32.02 3.84 10.39
N PRO A 101 -32.20 4.86 9.53
CA PRO A 101 -31.49 6.11 9.74
C PRO A 101 -31.80 6.50 11.19
N PRO A 102 -30.82 6.94 12.00
CA PRO A 102 -31.18 7.58 13.25
C PRO A 102 -32.22 8.64 12.90
N GLU A 103 -33.41 8.54 13.48
CA GLU A 103 -34.51 9.50 13.26
C GLU A 103 -33.93 10.91 13.23
N ASP A 104 -34.33 11.69 12.22
CA ASP A 104 -33.87 13.04 11.94
C ASP A 104 -33.95 13.93 13.18
N ALA A 105 -32.89 13.89 13.99
CA ALA A 105 -32.59 14.92 14.95
C ALA A 105 -31.97 16.08 14.14
N PRO A 106 -32.45 17.32 14.34
CA PRO A 106 -31.98 18.47 13.58
C PRO A 106 -30.45 18.58 13.67
N GLU A 107 -29.85 18.89 12.53
CA GLU A 107 -28.44 18.91 12.16
C GLU A 107 -27.62 19.95 12.97
N ALA A 108 -27.65 19.86 14.29
CA ALA A 108 -26.73 20.56 15.18
C ALA A 108 -25.41 19.76 15.24
N ALA A 109 -24.56 19.95 14.23
CA ALA A 109 -23.13 19.59 14.15
C ALA A 109 -22.67 18.45 15.08
N ALA A 110 -22.99 17.19 14.73
CA ALA A 110 -22.42 16.03 15.42
C ALA A 110 -20.89 15.99 15.21
N GLN A 111 -20.12 15.92 16.29
CA GLN A 111 -18.66 15.87 16.23
C GLN A 111 -18.20 14.42 16.12
N ALA A 112 -17.67 14.03 14.95
CA ALA A 112 -17.14 12.70 14.71
C ALA A 112 -15.61 12.70 14.85
N TYR A 113 -15.11 11.74 15.62
CA TYR A 113 -13.68 11.41 15.74
C TYR A 113 -13.43 10.09 15.02
N THR A 114 -12.30 9.97 14.32
CA THR A 114 -11.96 8.79 13.53
C THR A 114 -10.53 8.33 13.76
N TRP A 115 -10.32 7.02 13.73
CA TRP A 115 -9.02 6.39 13.87
C TRP A 115 -8.84 5.39 12.74
N GLN A 116 -7.85 5.67 11.89
CA GLN A 116 -7.42 4.73 10.87
C GLN A 116 -6.46 3.74 11.50
N LEU A 117 -6.84 2.47 11.51
CA LEU A 117 -5.99 1.42 12.06
C LEU A 117 -4.79 1.23 11.13
N PRO A 118 -3.55 1.17 11.67
CA PRO A 118 -2.36 1.02 10.86
C PRO A 118 -2.41 -0.31 10.10
N ALA A 119 -1.97 -0.29 8.84
CA ALA A 119 -1.68 -1.52 8.13
C ALA A 119 -0.39 -2.11 8.71
N HIS A 120 -0.47 -3.28 9.35
CA HIS A 120 0.72 -3.93 9.91
C HIS A 120 1.56 -4.51 8.76
N PRO A 121 2.90 -4.26 8.73
CA PRO A 121 3.75 -4.78 7.66
C PRO A 121 3.74 -6.31 7.72
N CYS A 122 3.34 -6.93 6.61
CA CYS A 122 3.47 -8.37 6.45
C CYS A 122 4.95 -8.67 6.24
N VAL A 123 5.61 -9.26 7.25
CA VAL A 123 6.95 -9.82 7.08
C VAL A 123 6.80 -11.18 6.44
N GLU A 124 7.34 -11.36 5.23
CA GLU A 124 7.30 -12.64 4.53
C GLU A 124 7.91 -13.75 5.39
N GLY A 125 7.24 -14.91 5.43
CA GLY A 125 7.72 -16.11 6.14
C GLY A 125 7.18 -16.32 7.56
N LEU A 126 6.48 -15.34 8.16
CA LEU A 126 5.83 -15.53 9.46
C LEU A 126 4.61 -16.44 9.36
N ALA A 127 4.51 -17.39 10.30
CA ALA A 127 3.45 -18.38 10.32
C ALA A 127 3.15 -18.87 11.73
N VAL A 128 1.94 -19.35 11.94
CA VAL A 128 1.54 -20.08 13.14
C VAL A 128 1.44 -21.56 12.81
N THR A 129 1.94 -22.41 13.71
CA THR A 129 1.77 -23.86 13.59
C THR A 129 0.95 -24.36 14.77
N SER A 130 -0.03 -25.22 14.51
CA SER A 130 -0.84 -25.86 15.56
C SER A 130 -0.80 -27.38 15.38
N TRP A 131 -0.77 -28.10 16.50
CA TRP A 131 -0.94 -29.54 16.56
C TRP A 131 -2.00 -29.92 17.60
N CYS A 132 -3.14 -30.39 17.12
CA CYS A 132 -4.25 -30.88 17.94
C CYS A 132 -4.28 -32.41 17.90
N VAL A 133 -4.12 -33.06 19.05
CA VAL A 133 -4.10 -34.53 19.17
C VAL A 133 -4.61 -34.97 20.55
N GLU A 134 -5.43 -36.03 20.59
CA GLU A 134 -5.94 -36.65 21.84
C GLU A 134 -6.53 -35.67 22.89
N GLY A 135 -7.19 -34.59 22.45
CA GLY A 135 -7.79 -33.60 23.34
C GLY A 135 -6.80 -32.62 23.98
N TYR A 136 -5.60 -32.48 23.39
CA TYR A 136 -4.61 -31.46 23.67
C TYR A 136 -4.34 -30.63 22.40
N ALA A 137 -3.96 -29.36 22.57
CA ALA A 137 -3.53 -28.50 21.48
C ALA A 137 -2.24 -27.78 21.86
N SER A 138 -1.24 -27.85 20.97
CA SER A 138 0.00 -27.07 21.08
C SER A 138 0.08 -26.11 19.91
N VAL A 139 0.36 -24.84 20.19
CA VAL A 139 0.42 -23.77 19.19
C VAL A 139 1.73 -23.00 19.31
N TRP A 140 2.47 -22.89 18.21
CA TRP A 140 3.72 -22.18 18.10
C TRP A 140 3.51 -20.86 17.38
N LEU A 141 3.82 -19.75 18.06
CA LEU A 141 3.52 -18.38 17.65
C LEU A 141 4.80 -17.61 17.29
N PRO A 142 4.74 -16.70 16.30
CA PRO A 142 5.81 -15.73 16.08
C PRO A 142 5.74 -14.61 17.14
N GLY A 143 6.77 -14.47 17.99
CA GLY A 143 6.83 -13.43 19.03
C GLY A 143 6.23 -13.79 20.41
N GLY A 144 6.76 -13.24 21.51
CA GLY A 144 6.19 -13.32 22.89
C GLY A 144 4.97 -12.39 23.07
N GLY A 145 4.15 -12.37 24.13
CA GLY A 145 3.96 -13.13 25.38
C GLY A 145 2.67 -12.62 26.08
N GLU A 146 2.23 -11.39 25.75
CA GLU A 146 1.03 -10.72 26.27
C GLU A 146 -0.30 -11.25 25.73
N ARG A 147 -0.27 -11.90 24.57
CA ARG A 147 -1.47 -12.40 23.86
C ARG A 147 -1.95 -13.77 24.34
N HIS A 148 -1.16 -14.44 25.18
CA HIS A 148 -1.34 -15.87 25.46
C HIS A 148 -2.63 -16.16 26.21
N GLU A 149 -3.10 -15.26 27.08
CA GLU A 149 -4.31 -15.51 27.85
C GLU A 149 -5.57 -15.39 27.00
N THR A 150 -5.74 -14.29 26.26
CA THR A 150 -6.87 -14.10 25.34
C THR A 150 -6.89 -15.20 24.27
N LEU A 151 -5.74 -15.55 23.70
CA LEU A 151 -5.65 -16.62 22.72
C LEU A 151 -5.97 -17.99 23.33
N ARG A 152 -5.47 -18.31 24.53
CA ARG A 152 -5.77 -19.58 25.21
C ARG A 152 -7.26 -19.72 25.52
N ALA A 153 -7.90 -18.66 26.01
CA ALA A 153 -9.34 -18.64 26.28
C ALA A 153 -10.16 -18.79 24.98
N GLU A 154 -9.72 -18.14 23.91
CA GLU A 154 -10.34 -18.24 22.58
C GLU A 154 -10.25 -19.67 22.04
N LEU A 155 -9.05 -20.26 22.03
CA LEU A 155 -8.82 -21.62 21.55
C LEU A 155 -9.54 -22.65 22.43
N ALA A 156 -9.61 -22.44 23.75
CA ALA A 156 -10.36 -23.29 24.67
C ALA A 156 -11.83 -23.34 24.27
N CYS A 157 -12.41 -22.17 24.02
CA CYS A 157 -13.79 -22.06 23.57
C CYS A 157 -14.00 -22.65 22.17
N LEU A 158 -13.09 -22.39 21.22
CA LEU A 158 -13.20 -22.88 19.86
C LEU A 158 -13.11 -24.41 19.77
N LEU A 159 -12.12 -24.98 20.47
CA LEU A 159 -11.81 -26.41 20.45
C LEU A 159 -12.67 -27.24 21.41
N ASP A 160 -13.41 -26.60 22.32
CA ASP A 160 -14.13 -27.24 23.44
C ASP A 160 -13.17 -27.99 24.39
N LEU A 161 -12.04 -27.35 24.71
CA LEU A 161 -11.00 -27.91 25.57
C LEU A 161 -10.81 -27.04 26.81
N PRO A 162 -10.53 -27.65 27.98
CA PRO A 162 -10.04 -26.91 29.14
C PRO A 162 -8.74 -26.15 28.82
N GLY A 163 -8.59 -24.93 29.36
CA GLY A 163 -7.45 -24.06 29.05
C GLY A 163 -6.09 -24.64 29.45
N ASP A 164 -6.04 -25.51 30.46
CA ASP A 164 -4.83 -26.24 30.87
C ASP A 164 -4.37 -27.32 29.86
N ARG A 165 -5.21 -27.64 28.86
CA ARG A 165 -4.86 -28.53 27.73
C ARG A 165 -4.38 -27.79 26.48
N ILE A 166 -4.24 -26.48 26.56
CA ILE A 166 -3.75 -25.63 25.47
C ILE A 166 -2.38 -25.08 25.83
N HIS A 167 -1.37 -25.58 25.15
CA HIS A 167 0.00 -25.12 25.26
C HIS A 167 0.31 -24.08 24.18
N LEU A 168 0.86 -22.94 24.59
CA LEU A 168 1.29 -21.87 23.69
C LEU A 168 2.80 -21.71 23.86
N ALA A 169 3.53 -21.80 22.76
CA ALA A 169 4.96 -21.58 22.69
C ALA A 169 5.25 -20.39 21.77
N SER A 170 6.19 -19.52 22.16
CA SER A 170 6.56 -18.33 21.40
C SER A 170 8.08 -18.33 21.15
N ALA A 171 8.49 -18.02 19.92
CA ALA A 171 9.90 -17.85 19.56
C ALA A 171 10.17 -16.42 19.07
N GLY A 172 11.19 -15.79 19.64
CA GLY A 172 11.67 -14.45 19.26
C GLY A 172 10.75 -13.30 19.69
N SER A 173 11.11 -12.09 19.23
CA SER A 173 10.29 -10.88 19.32
C SER A 173 10.01 -10.38 17.91
N CYS A 174 8.73 -10.37 17.50
CA CYS A 174 8.31 -9.86 16.20
C CYS A 174 7.07 -8.98 16.37
N ALA A 175 7.02 -7.85 15.66
CA ALA A 175 5.89 -6.93 15.68
C ALA A 175 4.80 -7.43 14.70
N VAL A 176 3.88 -8.26 15.21
CA VAL A 176 2.69 -8.74 14.49
C VAL A 176 1.45 -8.34 15.27
N HIS A 177 0.37 -7.99 14.55
CA HIS A 177 -0.90 -7.66 15.18
C HIS A 177 -1.53 -8.86 15.88
N ASP A 178 -2.15 -8.60 17.04
CA ASP A 178 -2.69 -9.65 17.89
C ASP A 178 -3.78 -10.47 17.22
N LEU A 179 -4.68 -9.81 16.51
CA LEU A 179 -5.80 -10.47 15.84
C LEU A 179 -5.35 -11.35 14.66
N ASP A 180 -4.28 -10.99 13.95
CA ASP A 180 -3.74 -11.81 12.86
C ASP A 180 -3.15 -13.12 13.40
N VAL A 181 -2.43 -13.04 14.51
CA VAL A 181 -1.90 -14.21 15.22
C VAL A 181 -3.04 -15.08 15.75
N MET A 182 -4.08 -14.46 16.33
CA MET A 182 -5.26 -15.18 16.82
C MET A 182 -5.99 -15.91 15.69
N ASP A 183 -6.20 -15.26 14.55
CA ASP A 183 -6.88 -15.87 13.40
C ASP A 183 -6.07 -17.03 12.82
N ALA A 184 -4.77 -16.84 12.61
CA ALA A 184 -3.89 -17.88 12.10
C ALA A 184 -3.79 -19.07 13.06
N ALA A 185 -3.72 -18.81 14.37
CA ALA A 185 -3.70 -19.86 15.40
C ALA A 185 -5.00 -20.67 15.43
N ALA A 186 -6.14 -19.99 15.37
CA ALA A 186 -7.45 -20.60 15.39
C ALA A 186 -7.72 -21.41 14.10
N ASP A 187 -7.32 -20.88 12.95
CA ASP A 187 -7.36 -21.58 11.66
C ASP A 187 -6.50 -22.85 11.69
N ALA A 188 -5.23 -22.72 12.11
CA ALA A 188 -4.30 -23.83 12.20
C ALA A 188 -4.81 -24.90 13.18
N ALA A 189 -5.41 -24.49 14.31
CA ALA A 189 -5.95 -25.41 15.31
C ALA A 189 -7.18 -26.18 14.82
N LEU A 190 -8.12 -25.52 14.12
CA LEU A 190 -9.28 -26.19 13.53
C LEU A 190 -8.87 -27.18 12.45
N LEU A 191 -7.98 -26.76 11.55
CA LEU A 191 -7.49 -27.61 10.45
C LEU A 191 -6.67 -28.78 11.00
N SER A 192 -5.77 -28.54 11.94
CA SER A 192 -5.00 -29.60 12.61
C SER A 192 -5.90 -30.60 13.32
N ARG A 193 -6.95 -30.14 14.01
CA ARG A 193 -7.92 -31.03 14.66
C ARG A 193 -8.67 -31.89 13.66
N ALA A 194 -9.01 -31.36 12.49
CA ALA A 194 -9.71 -32.11 11.45
C ALA A 194 -8.85 -33.23 10.84
N VAL A 195 -7.54 -32.96 10.61
CA VAL A 195 -6.64 -33.93 9.96
C VAL A 195 -5.79 -34.77 10.94
N GLY A 196 -5.81 -34.45 12.24
CA GLY A 196 -5.03 -35.13 13.28
C GLY A 196 -3.51 -34.97 13.16
N ARG A 197 -3.03 -33.97 12.39
CA ARG A 197 -1.61 -33.73 12.09
C ARG A 197 -1.24 -32.26 12.30
N PRO A 198 0.05 -31.91 12.49
CA PRO A 198 0.46 -30.51 12.59
C PRO A 198 0.15 -29.74 11.30
N VAL A 199 -0.47 -28.56 11.44
CA VAL A 199 -0.79 -27.66 10.32
C VAL A 199 -0.19 -26.29 10.56
N ARG A 200 0.46 -25.76 9.53
CA ARG A 200 1.05 -24.43 9.48
C ARG A 200 0.20 -23.50 8.61
N ILE A 201 -0.09 -22.31 9.12
CA ILE A 201 -0.81 -21.23 8.44
C ILE A 201 0.10 -20.01 8.38
N SER A 202 0.29 -19.49 7.16
CA SER A 202 1.00 -18.22 6.98
C SER A 202 0.09 -17.08 7.41
N LEU A 203 0.67 -16.07 8.07
CA LEU A 203 -0.08 -14.85 8.41
C LEU A 203 -0.47 -14.15 7.11
N GLN A 204 -1.77 -13.91 6.92
CA GLN A 204 -2.30 -13.25 5.72
C GLN A 204 -2.74 -11.82 6.02
N ARG A 205 -2.57 -10.94 5.05
CA ARG A 205 -2.99 -9.52 5.09
C ARG A 205 -4.53 -9.42 5.07
N PRO A 206 -5.17 -8.72 6.02
CA PRO A 206 -6.55 -8.27 5.83
C PRO A 206 -6.61 -7.24 4.67
N ALA A 207 -7.55 -7.40 3.73
CA ALA A 207 -7.61 -6.60 2.50
C ALA A 207 -7.97 -5.11 2.69
N GLU A 208 -8.46 -4.70 3.86
CA GLU A 208 -8.89 -3.32 4.13
C GLU A 208 -8.45 -2.89 5.55
N ALA A 209 -7.79 -1.73 5.64
CA ALA A 209 -7.52 -1.08 6.92
C ALA A 209 -8.85 -0.58 7.52
N GLY A 210 -9.20 -1.07 8.71
CA GLY A 210 -10.46 -0.70 9.36
C GLY A 210 -10.43 0.74 9.89
N THR A 211 -11.58 1.43 9.84
CA THR A 211 -11.76 2.73 10.49
C THR A 211 -12.64 2.58 11.74
N LEU A 212 -12.15 3.03 12.89
CA LEU A 212 -12.96 3.23 14.09
C LEU A 212 -13.48 4.66 14.11
N SER A 213 -14.75 4.87 14.48
CA SER A 213 -15.28 6.22 14.66
C SER A 213 -16.18 6.32 15.90
N LEU A 214 -16.03 7.42 16.64
CA LEU A 214 -16.91 7.79 17.75
C LEU A 214 -17.54 9.15 17.44
N THR A 215 -18.87 9.19 17.41
CA THR A 215 -19.62 10.42 17.13
C THR A 215 -20.34 10.88 18.39
N ALA A 216 -20.02 12.09 18.86
CA ALA A 216 -20.67 12.70 20.00
C ALA A 216 -22.09 13.16 19.65
N ARG A 217 -23.09 12.70 20.43
CA ARG A 217 -24.50 13.09 20.28
C ARG A 217 -25.10 13.45 21.64
N HIS A 218 -25.97 14.45 21.65
CA HIS A 218 -26.75 14.77 22.84
C HIS A 218 -27.88 13.75 23.02
N ARG A 219 -28.11 13.29 24.25
CA ARG A 219 -29.20 12.36 24.56
C ARG A 219 -30.55 13.07 24.42
N MET A 220 -31.43 12.57 23.55
CA MET A 220 -32.85 12.94 23.57
C MET A 220 -33.55 12.24 24.76
N PRO A 221 -34.43 12.93 25.51
CA PRO A 221 -35.20 12.29 26.58
C PRO A 221 -36.15 11.21 25.99
N ASP A 222 -35.94 9.97 26.41
CA ASP A 222 -36.79 8.76 26.27
C ASP A 222 -37.66 8.56 25.02
N ALA A 223 -37.22 7.63 24.15
CA ALA A 223 -38.13 6.67 23.54
C ALA A 223 -37.93 5.32 24.25
N ARG A 224 -38.97 4.82 24.94
CA ARG A 224 -38.95 3.50 25.59
C ARG A 224 -38.57 2.42 24.58
N ASP A 225 -37.62 1.56 24.94
CA ASP A 225 -37.30 0.32 24.22
C ASP A 225 -38.52 -0.62 24.25
N PRO A 226 -39.18 -0.92 23.11
CA PRO A 226 -40.38 -1.77 23.10
C PRO A 226 -40.10 -3.25 23.40
N GLN A 227 -38.84 -3.67 23.55
CA GLN A 227 -38.47 -5.09 23.69
C GLN A 227 -37.60 -5.42 24.90
N ALA A 228 -37.50 -4.53 25.90
CA ALA A 228 -36.93 -4.90 27.18
C ALA A 228 -37.81 -6.00 27.85
N PRO A 229 -37.24 -7.16 28.23
CA PRO A 229 -38.02 -8.20 28.89
C PRO A 229 -38.60 -7.66 30.20
N SER A 230 -39.93 -7.77 30.33
CA SER A 230 -40.67 -7.31 31.50
C SER A 230 -40.32 -8.18 32.71
N GLY A 231 -39.44 -7.68 33.58
CA GLY A 231 -39.21 -8.37 34.85
C GLY A 231 -37.88 -8.05 35.54
N GLU A 232 -37.50 -6.78 35.67
CA GLU A 232 -36.65 -6.31 36.77
C GLU A 232 -36.68 -4.77 36.77
N ALA A 233 -37.35 -4.18 37.76
CA ALA A 233 -37.38 -2.74 37.95
C ALA A 233 -36.02 -2.30 38.52
N ALA A 234 -35.13 -1.84 37.64
CA ALA A 234 -33.93 -1.12 38.09
C ALA A 234 -34.35 0.23 38.68
N PRO A 235 -33.79 0.65 39.83
CA PRO A 235 -34.17 1.88 40.50
C PRO A 235 -33.82 3.11 39.63
N LEU A 236 -34.71 4.10 39.61
CA LEU A 236 -34.39 5.44 39.10
C LEU A 236 -33.23 6.02 39.90
N ALA A 237 -32.02 5.98 39.34
CA ALA A 237 -30.87 6.70 39.84
C ALA A 237 -30.47 7.78 38.81
N SER A 238 -30.81 9.01 39.19
CA SER A 238 -30.09 10.28 39.00
C SER A 238 -28.81 10.30 38.15
N GLU A 239 -28.72 11.30 37.27
CA GLU A 239 -27.50 11.85 36.63
C GLU A 239 -26.74 10.95 35.64
N SER A 240 -27.27 10.79 34.42
CA SER A 240 -26.46 10.40 33.26
C SER A 240 -25.94 11.65 32.51
N PRO A 241 -24.71 11.64 31.97
CA PRO A 241 -24.11 12.76 31.28
C PRO A 241 -24.90 13.14 29.99
N PRO A 242 -24.96 14.43 29.61
CA PRO A 242 -25.80 14.92 28.52
C PRO A 242 -25.36 14.48 27.10
N VAL A 243 -24.17 13.90 26.96
CA VAL A 243 -23.56 13.51 25.68
C VAL A 243 -23.12 12.04 25.73
N CYS A 244 -23.46 11.27 24.68
CA CYS A 244 -23.02 9.90 24.47
C CYS A 244 -22.13 9.81 23.21
N LEU A 245 -21.18 8.85 23.20
CA LEU A 245 -20.33 8.58 22.04
C LEU A 245 -20.88 7.36 21.28
N HIS A 246 -21.31 7.56 20.04
CA HIS A 246 -21.84 6.49 19.20
C HIS A 246 -20.74 5.90 18.33
N ALA A 247 -20.47 4.60 18.50
CA ALA A 247 -19.49 3.87 17.70
C ALA A 247 -20.10 3.35 16.40
N ASN A 248 -19.33 3.36 15.31
CA ASN A 248 -19.72 2.74 14.03
C ASN A 248 -19.67 1.20 14.05
N VAL A 249 -18.99 0.64 15.05
CA VAL A 249 -18.80 -0.80 15.23
C VAL A 249 -19.23 -1.21 16.64
N TYR A 250 -19.28 -2.52 16.89
CA TYR A 250 -19.34 -3.03 18.26
C TYR A 250 -18.04 -2.68 18.99
N TRP A 251 -18.14 -2.08 20.18
CA TRP A 251 -16.99 -1.54 20.91
C TRP A 251 -16.23 -2.57 21.75
N GLY A 252 -15.86 -3.69 21.14
CA GLY A 252 -15.10 -4.76 21.77
C GLY A 252 -14.26 -5.54 20.78
N VAL A 253 -13.25 -6.24 21.28
CA VAL A 253 -12.35 -7.06 20.47
C VAL A 253 -13.11 -8.29 19.99
N ARG A 254 -13.18 -8.47 18.68
CA ARG A 254 -13.86 -9.61 18.08
C ARG A 254 -13.20 -10.95 18.49
N PRO A 255 -13.94 -12.06 18.46
CA PRO A 255 -13.33 -13.38 18.45
C PRO A 255 -12.57 -13.66 17.14
N SER A 256 -11.80 -14.75 17.13
CA SER A 256 -11.12 -15.22 15.92
C SER A 256 -12.12 -15.40 14.78
N LEU A 257 -11.67 -15.19 13.54
CA LEU A 257 -12.53 -15.41 12.36
C LEU A 257 -12.98 -16.86 12.26
N ALA A 258 -12.10 -17.79 12.64
CA ALA A 258 -12.42 -19.20 12.77
C ALA A 258 -13.61 -19.44 13.72
N ARG A 259 -13.65 -18.80 14.89
CA ARG A 259 -14.76 -18.91 15.84
C ARG A 259 -16.03 -18.25 15.35
N LEU A 260 -15.95 -17.09 14.70
CA LEU A 260 -17.11 -16.43 14.08
C LEU A 260 -17.78 -17.34 13.04
N LEU A 261 -16.98 -18.03 12.23
CA LEU A 261 -17.49 -18.87 11.14
C LEU A 261 -17.88 -20.29 11.58
N ALA A 262 -17.16 -20.87 12.55
CA ALA A 262 -17.40 -22.22 13.04
C ALA A 262 -18.49 -22.29 14.13
N ARG A 263 -18.65 -21.23 14.94
CA ARG A 263 -19.67 -21.12 16.01
C ARG A 263 -20.46 -19.81 15.88
N PRO A 264 -21.21 -19.59 14.78
CA PRO A 264 -21.83 -18.29 14.47
C PRO A 264 -22.84 -17.80 15.53
N ALA A 265 -23.44 -18.69 16.32
CA ALA A 265 -24.39 -18.35 17.38
C ALA A 265 -23.74 -18.01 18.75
N GLN A 266 -22.45 -18.27 18.94
CA GLN A 266 -21.75 -18.14 20.23
C GLN A 266 -20.41 -17.42 20.06
N ALA A 267 -20.47 -16.14 19.70
CA ALA A 267 -19.32 -15.30 19.38
C ALA A 267 -19.30 -14.04 20.25
N ALA A 268 -19.22 -14.22 21.58
CA ALA A 268 -18.97 -13.09 22.48
C ALA A 268 -17.60 -12.46 22.19
N ALA A 269 -17.46 -11.18 22.55
CA ALA A 269 -16.20 -10.46 22.45
C ALA A 269 -15.08 -11.20 23.21
N SER A 270 -13.87 -11.22 22.64
CA SER A 270 -12.71 -11.83 23.31
C SER A 270 -12.11 -10.91 24.37
N ALA A 271 -12.32 -9.60 24.23
CA ALA A 271 -12.00 -8.60 25.24
C ALA A 271 -12.87 -7.36 25.03
N GLN A 272 -13.02 -6.54 26.07
CA GLN A 272 -13.64 -5.22 26.00
C GLN A 272 -12.56 -4.13 26.01
N ALA A 273 -12.91 -2.92 25.54
CA ALA A 273 -12.06 -1.76 25.76
C ALA A 273 -11.82 -1.56 27.27
N ALA A 274 -10.57 -1.31 27.66
CA ALA A 274 -10.21 -1.21 29.08
C ALA A 274 -10.25 0.24 29.60
N ALA A 275 -10.24 1.22 28.68
CA ALA A 275 -10.35 2.64 29.02
C ALA A 275 -11.71 2.95 29.66
N GLN A 276 -11.68 3.69 30.75
CA GLN A 276 -12.83 4.25 31.44
C GLN A 276 -12.96 5.74 31.06
N GLY A 277 -14.16 6.31 31.18
CA GLY A 277 -14.36 7.74 30.98
C GLY A 277 -15.79 8.17 31.25
N ASP A 278 -16.00 9.48 31.28
CA ASP A 278 -17.27 10.10 31.67
C ASP A 278 -18.36 9.98 30.60
N TYR A 279 -18.05 9.46 29.41
CA TYR A 279 -18.99 9.33 28.30
C TYR A 279 -19.36 7.86 28.06
N ALA A 280 -20.66 7.56 28.07
CA ALA A 280 -21.16 6.24 27.70
C ALA A 280 -20.94 5.98 26.20
N ILE A 281 -20.39 4.80 25.87
CA ILE A 281 -20.22 4.36 24.48
C ILE A 281 -21.41 3.52 24.06
N VAL A 282 -22.07 3.96 23.00
CA VAL A 282 -23.20 3.25 22.39
C VAL A 282 -22.71 2.58 21.11
N SER A 283 -22.62 1.26 21.14
CA SER A 283 -22.21 0.44 19.99
C SER A 283 -23.30 0.34 18.92
N ALA A 284 -22.89 0.26 17.65
CA ALA A 284 -23.78 -0.13 16.57
C ALA A 284 -24.29 -1.56 16.79
N ARG A 285 -25.61 -1.75 16.84
CA ARG A 285 -26.23 -3.07 17.14
C ARG A 285 -26.49 -3.92 15.89
N THR A 286 -26.41 -3.37 14.68
CA THR A 286 -26.75 -4.08 13.44
C THR A 286 -25.87 -3.64 12.25
N GLY A 287 -25.40 -4.62 11.46
CA GLY A 287 -24.89 -4.40 10.09
C GLY A 287 -23.53 -3.71 9.92
N GLY A 288 -22.78 -3.44 10.99
CA GLY A 288 -21.46 -2.79 10.90
C GLY A 288 -20.36 -3.71 10.33
N ALA A 289 -19.35 -3.09 9.70
CA ALA A 289 -18.13 -3.79 9.28
C ALA A 289 -17.40 -4.39 10.50
N LEU A 290 -16.81 -5.57 10.33
CA LEU A 290 -16.04 -6.22 11.38
C LEU A 290 -14.78 -5.39 11.70
N ALA A 291 -14.69 -4.85 12.92
CA ALA A 291 -13.50 -4.13 13.36
C ALA A 291 -12.32 -5.08 13.57
N HIS A 292 -11.18 -4.76 12.95
CA HIS A 292 -9.90 -5.43 13.20
C HIS A 292 -9.07 -4.62 14.21
N ALA A 293 -9.64 -4.37 15.39
CA ALA A 293 -9.02 -3.53 16.42
C ALA A 293 -8.66 -4.33 17.68
N SER A 294 -7.46 -4.11 18.19
CA SER A 294 -6.99 -4.59 19.49
C SER A 294 -7.63 -3.82 20.66
N ARG A 295 -7.46 -4.35 21.87
CA ARG A 295 -7.93 -3.70 23.10
C ARG A 295 -7.28 -2.32 23.30
N ILE A 296 -6.01 -2.19 22.94
CA ILE A 296 -5.24 -0.94 23.05
C ILE A 296 -5.76 0.10 22.06
N GLU A 297 -6.01 -0.29 20.80
CA GLU A 297 -6.53 0.64 19.77
C GLU A 297 -7.94 1.14 20.10
N LEU A 298 -8.83 0.27 20.59
CA LEU A 298 -10.14 0.69 21.11
C LEU A 298 -9.99 1.67 22.27
N GLY A 299 -9.09 1.39 23.22
CA GLY A 299 -8.80 2.28 24.33
C GLY A 299 -8.25 3.64 23.88
N ALA A 300 -7.32 3.64 22.93
CA ALA A 300 -6.68 4.85 22.43
C ALA A 300 -7.66 5.75 21.67
N MET A 301 -8.53 5.15 20.84
CA MET A 301 -9.59 5.87 20.14
C MET A 301 -10.62 6.46 21.12
N GLN A 302 -10.98 5.72 22.16
CA GLN A 302 -11.88 6.21 23.20
C GLN A 302 -11.28 7.43 23.93
N VAL A 303 -10.05 7.32 24.41
CA VAL A 303 -9.35 8.42 25.09
C VAL A 303 -9.19 9.62 24.15
N PHE A 304 -8.84 9.39 22.88
CA PHE A 304 -8.73 10.44 21.87
C PHE A 304 -10.00 11.27 21.73
N ALA A 305 -11.14 10.62 21.54
CA ALA A 305 -12.42 11.30 21.39
C ALA A 305 -12.83 12.05 22.67
N GLN A 306 -12.68 11.43 23.84
CA GLN A 306 -13.10 12.00 25.12
C GLN A 306 -12.25 13.23 25.50
N GLU A 307 -10.93 13.10 25.45
CA GLU A 307 -10.02 14.20 25.83
C GLU A 307 -10.01 15.35 24.82
N SER A 308 -10.23 15.07 23.53
CA SER A 308 -10.41 16.12 22.53
C SER A 308 -11.72 16.89 22.76
N LEU A 309 -12.81 16.18 23.11
CA LEU A 309 -14.10 16.80 23.39
C LEU A 309 -14.06 17.71 24.63
N LEU A 310 -13.35 17.28 25.69
CA LEU A 310 -13.11 18.07 26.89
C LEU A 310 -12.29 19.33 26.57
N ASP A 311 -11.28 19.21 25.71
CA ASP A 311 -10.46 20.33 25.26
C ASP A 311 -11.27 21.34 24.42
N GLU A 312 -12.10 20.85 23.50
CA GLU A 312 -13.03 21.69 22.74
C GLU A 312 -14.08 22.38 23.63
N ALA A 313 -14.52 21.74 24.71
CA ALA A 313 -15.41 22.35 25.69
C ALA A 313 -14.73 23.48 26.47
N ALA A 314 -13.49 23.26 26.94
CA ALA A 314 -12.69 24.28 27.61
C ALA A 314 -12.41 25.48 26.70
N ALA A 315 -12.04 25.23 25.45
CA ALA A 315 -11.78 26.28 24.45
C ALA A 315 -13.03 27.14 24.17
N ARG A 316 -14.23 26.53 24.08
CA ARG A 316 -15.50 27.27 23.93
C ARG A 316 -15.83 28.15 25.15
N LEU A 317 -15.40 27.75 26.33
CA LEU A 317 -15.56 28.52 27.57
C LEU A 317 -14.45 29.56 27.77
N GLY A 318 -13.44 29.60 26.89
CA GLY A 318 -12.26 30.44 27.07
C GLY A 318 -11.44 30.07 28.32
N ALA A 319 -11.58 28.84 28.82
CA ALA A 319 -10.93 28.34 30.01
C ALA A 319 -9.62 27.61 29.66
N ASP A 320 -8.65 27.63 30.58
CA ASP A 320 -7.45 26.79 30.47
C ASP A 320 -7.86 25.29 30.55
N PRO A 321 -7.43 24.46 29.59
CA PRO A 321 -7.92 23.08 29.47
C PRO A 321 -7.49 22.17 30.63
N LEU A 322 -6.33 22.41 31.24
CA LEU A 322 -5.85 21.63 32.38
C LEU A 322 -6.49 22.10 33.68
N ALA A 323 -6.59 23.42 33.88
CA ALA A 323 -7.27 24.01 35.04
C ALA A 323 -8.75 23.63 35.07
N HIS A 324 -9.42 23.61 33.90
CA HIS A 324 -10.80 23.16 33.78
C HIS A 324 -10.95 21.71 34.24
N ARG A 325 -10.08 20.79 33.79
CA ARG A 325 -10.07 19.38 34.22
C ARG A 325 -9.83 19.24 35.73
N LEU A 326 -8.87 19.96 36.28
CA LEU A 326 -8.58 19.95 37.73
C LEU A 326 -9.75 20.48 38.56
N SER A 327 -10.60 21.35 38.00
CA SER A 327 -11.77 21.88 38.70
C SER A 327 -12.93 20.88 38.79
N VAL A 328 -13.07 19.99 37.80
CA VAL A 328 -14.18 19.01 37.72
C VAL A 328 -13.76 17.59 38.11
N ALA A 329 -12.45 17.28 38.14
CA ALA A 329 -11.96 15.95 38.48
C ALA A 329 -12.18 15.62 39.97
N PRO A 330 -12.69 14.40 40.29
CA PRO A 330 -12.85 13.95 41.67
C PRO A 330 -11.49 13.82 42.39
N PRO A 331 -11.47 13.90 43.73
CA PRO A 331 -10.26 13.59 44.49
C PRO A 331 -9.80 12.15 44.23
N GLY A 332 -8.51 11.94 43.93
CA GLY A 332 -7.95 10.61 43.69
C GLY A 332 -6.68 10.63 42.83
N PRO A 333 -6.13 9.43 42.50
CA PRO A 333 -4.83 9.29 41.83
C PRO A 333 -4.74 10.03 40.49
N GLY A 334 -5.82 10.06 39.70
CA GLY A 334 -5.87 10.79 38.44
C GLY A 334 -5.70 12.31 38.59
N ARG A 335 -6.29 12.91 39.64
CA ARG A 335 -6.17 14.35 39.93
C ARG A 335 -4.78 14.71 40.44
N GLU A 336 -4.21 13.87 41.32
CA GLU A 336 -2.84 14.05 41.81
C GLU A 336 -1.82 13.94 40.68
N LEU A 337 -1.99 12.97 39.78
CA LEU A 337 -1.15 12.80 38.59
C LEU A 337 -1.19 14.05 37.70
N ALA A 338 -2.37 14.58 37.43
CA ALA A 338 -2.56 15.80 36.64
C ALA A 338 -1.87 17.02 37.26
N GLN A 339 -1.99 17.21 38.59
CA GLN A 339 -1.34 18.32 39.32
C GLN A 339 0.18 18.23 39.23
N ARG A 340 0.76 17.06 39.48
CA ARG A 340 2.21 16.83 39.39
C ARG A 340 2.74 17.07 37.98
N LEU A 341 2.00 16.61 36.96
CA LEU A 341 2.39 16.78 35.56
C LEU A 341 2.33 18.26 35.14
N ALA A 342 1.34 19.02 35.65
CA ALA A 342 1.27 20.47 35.47
C ALA A 342 2.51 21.17 36.05
N GLU A 343 2.89 20.82 37.28
CA GLU A 343 4.05 21.40 37.96
C GLU A 343 5.36 21.10 37.21
N GLN A 344 5.60 19.85 36.82
CA GLN A 344 6.85 19.44 36.17
C GLN A 344 6.99 19.89 34.71
N SER A 345 5.88 19.94 33.97
CA SER A 345 5.89 20.52 32.62
C SER A 345 6.10 22.03 32.65
N GLY A 346 5.88 22.69 33.79
CA GLY A 346 5.87 24.14 33.90
C GLY A 346 4.62 24.74 33.25
N TRP A 347 3.47 24.07 33.36
CA TRP A 347 2.21 24.53 32.81
C TRP A 347 1.79 25.86 33.48
N GLN A 348 1.79 26.94 32.72
CA GLN A 348 1.32 28.24 33.17
C GLN A 348 -0.10 28.45 32.67
N ALA A 349 -1.05 28.58 33.59
CA ALA A 349 -2.45 28.82 33.24
C ALA A 349 -2.58 30.08 32.37
N LEU A 350 -3.37 29.98 31.30
CA LEU A 350 -3.75 31.15 30.50
C LEU A 350 -4.30 32.25 31.42
N ALA A 351 -3.73 33.44 31.35
CA ALA A 351 -4.19 34.58 32.13
C ALA A 351 -5.68 34.83 31.82
N SER A 352 -6.52 34.77 32.86
CA SER A 352 -7.96 34.95 32.80
C SER A 352 -8.28 36.26 32.05
N GLY A 353 -8.80 36.17 30.82
CA GLY A 353 -9.19 37.32 30.00
C GLY A 353 -8.59 37.42 28.60
N ALA A 354 -7.66 36.54 28.19
CA ALA A 354 -7.12 36.51 26.82
C ALA A 354 -7.90 35.58 25.86
N ALA A 355 -9.20 35.37 26.11
CA ALA A 355 -10.05 34.53 25.27
C ALA A 355 -10.62 35.36 24.11
N GLY A 356 -9.91 35.32 22.98
CA GLY A 356 -10.39 35.86 21.71
C GLY A 356 -9.24 36.10 20.75
N ALA A 357 -9.12 35.26 19.72
CA ALA A 357 -8.33 35.49 18.51
C ALA A 357 -7.03 36.28 18.75
N VAL A 358 -6.04 35.68 19.44
CA VAL A 358 -4.69 36.25 19.39
C VAL A 358 -4.19 36.07 17.95
N ALA A 359 -3.92 37.19 17.29
CA ALA A 359 -3.48 37.21 15.89
C ALA A 359 -2.33 36.22 15.64
N PRO A 360 -2.30 35.51 14.49
CA PRO A 360 -1.27 34.52 14.17
C PRO A 360 0.17 35.06 14.26
N ASP A 361 0.34 36.38 14.16
CA ASP A 361 1.63 37.07 14.22
C ASP A 361 2.34 36.97 15.59
N ALA A 362 1.63 36.73 16.70
CA ALA A 362 2.22 36.76 18.04
C ALA A 362 2.89 35.44 18.49
N ARG A 363 2.79 34.37 17.70
CA ARG A 363 3.31 33.02 18.05
C ARG A 363 4.52 32.57 17.24
N LEU A 364 5.04 33.43 16.38
CA LEU A 364 6.23 33.18 15.57
C LEU A 364 7.49 33.41 16.42
N SER A 365 8.16 32.33 16.81
CA SER A 365 9.53 32.41 17.35
C SER A 365 10.51 32.07 16.23
N ALA A 366 11.25 33.08 15.76
CA ALA A 366 12.34 32.91 14.81
C ALA A 366 13.60 32.51 15.58
N GLN A 367 13.84 31.21 15.77
CA GLN A 367 15.15 30.73 16.21
C GLN A 367 16.03 30.25 15.05
N ASP A 368 15.48 29.85 13.89
CA ASP A 368 16.26 29.32 12.75
C ASP A 368 15.81 29.83 11.36
N GLY A 369 15.08 30.95 11.29
CA GLY A 369 14.67 31.57 10.00
C GLY A 369 13.44 30.96 9.33
N THR A 370 12.84 29.89 9.89
CA THR A 370 11.53 29.35 9.46
C THR A 370 10.41 29.78 10.44
N PRO A 371 9.31 30.37 9.97
CA PRO A 371 8.16 30.71 10.82
C PRO A 371 7.45 29.42 11.30
N ALA A 372 7.43 29.15 12.60
CA ALA A 372 6.73 27.99 13.19
C ALA A 372 5.73 28.43 14.28
N MET A 373 4.52 27.86 14.26
CA MET A 373 3.46 28.08 15.24
C MET A 373 3.62 27.09 16.40
N ARG A 374 3.68 27.56 17.65
CA ARG A 374 3.86 26.68 18.82
C ARG A 374 2.56 26.51 19.61
N GLY A 375 2.34 25.32 20.18
CA GLY A 375 1.19 25.03 21.03
C GLY A 375 1.44 23.89 22.01
N ARG A 376 0.56 23.77 23.01
CA ARG A 376 0.66 22.82 24.12
C ARG A 376 -0.65 22.08 24.35
N GLY A 377 -0.56 20.80 24.72
CA GLY A 377 -1.73 19.95 24.91
C GLY A 377 -1.58 19.03 26.11
N TYR A 378 -2.70 18.77 26.78
CA TYR A 378 -2.82 17.82 27.89
C TYR A 378 -3.87 16.76 27.56
N ALA A 379 -3.63 15.51 27.96
CA ALA A 379 -4.63 14.45 27.97
C ALA A 379 -4.32 13.41 29.06
N SER A 380 -5.34 12.70 29.52
CA SER A 380 -5.23 11.60 30.48
C SER A 380 -6.05 10.38 30.09
N ALA A 381 -5.67 9.22 30.59
CA ALA A 381 -6.39 7.96 30.47
C ALA A 381 -6.55 7.30 31.83
N HIS A 382 -7.70 6.68 32.05
CA HIS A 382 -7.97 5.79 33.17
C HIS A 382 -8.31 4.41 32.61
N VAL A 383 -7.63 3.38 33.07
CA VAL A 383 -7.80 1.99 32.62
C VAL A 383 -8.14 1.10 33.79
N ARG A 384 -9.12 0.22 33.59
CA ARG A 384 -9.51 -0.81 34.55
C ARG A 384 -9.21 -2.20 33.98
N THR A 385 -8.46 -2.99 34.73
CA THR A 385 -8.05 -4.35 34.35
C THR A 385 -8.45 -5.37 35.41
N GLY A 386 -8.65 -6.62 35.01
CA GLY A 386 -8.90 -7.73 35.93
C GLY A 386 -7.58 -8.47 36.22
N ASP A 387 -7.41 -8.90 37.46
CA ASP A 387 -6.28 -9.73 37.91
C ASP A 387 -6.61 -11.24 37.76
N ILE A 388 -5.58 -12.09 37.75
CA ILE A 388 -5.68 -13.55 37.60
C ILE A 388 -6.54 -14.20 38.70
N ASP A 389 -6.62 -13.57 39.87
CA ASP A 389 -7.42 -14.02 41.02
C ASP A 389 -8.84 -13.43 41.04
N GLY A 390 -9.24 -12.71 39.98
CA GLY A 390 -10.55 -12.07 39.85
C GLY A 390 -10.67 -10.70 40.52
N GLY A 391 -9.56 -10.13 41.00
CA GLY A 391 -9.48 -8.76 41.48
C GLY A 391 -9.61 -7.73 40.35
N THR A 392 -9.95 -6.48 40.68
CA THR A 392 -9.98 -5.37 39.71
C THR A 392 -8.89 -4.35 40.09
N GLN A 393 -8.10 -3.91 39.11
CA GLN A 393 -7.02 -2.94 39.27
C GLN A 393 -7.24 -1.73 38.37
N ASP A 394 -7.16 -0.53 38.96
CA ASP A 394 -7.24 0.75 38.26
C ASP A 394 -5.83 1.33 38.03
N SER A 395 -5.63 1.95 36.87
CA SER A 395 -4.37 2.59 36.48
C SER A 395 -4.63 3.89 35.71
N TRP A 396 -3.81 4.91 35.94
CA TRP A 396 -3.89 6.21 35.27
C TRP A 396 -2.62 6.53 34.51
N SER A 397 -2.76 7.18 33.36
CA SER A 397 -1.65 7.78 32.59
C SER A 397 -2.02 9.17 32.10
N ALA A 398 -1.05 10.07 31.96
CA ALA A 398 -1.27 11.44 31.51
C ALA A 398 -0.07 11.97 30.72
N TRP A 399 -0.34 12.81 29.71
CA TRP A 399 0.64 13.37 28.79
C TRP A 399 0.50 14.89 28.73
N VAL A 400 1.62 15.60 28.77
CA VAL A 400 1.76 17.00 28.35
C VAL A 400 2.71 17.04 27.15
N VAL A 401 2.24 17.62 26.05
CA VAL A 401 2.97 17.70 24.78
C VAL A 401 3.10 19.15 24.35
N GLU A 402 4.29 19.53 23.87
CA GLU A 402 4.53 20.81 23.20
C GLU A 402 4.93 20.56 21.73
N VAL A 403 4.27 21.23 20.78
CA VAL A 403 4.51 21.07 19.35
C VAL A 403 4.92 22.39 18.68
N ALA A 404 5.62 22.27 17.56
CA ALA A 404 5.85 23.33 16.58
C ALA A 404 5.25 22.90 15.22
N VAL A 405 4.49 23.78 14.58
CA VAL A 405 3.82 23.53 13.30
C VAL A 405 4.34 24.50 12.25
N GLU A 406 4.77 23.97 11.11
CA GLU A 406 5.23 24.75 9.96
C GLU A 406 4.04 25.07 9.04
N PRO A 407 3.66 26.35 8.83
CA PRO A 407 2.43 26.71 8.14
C PRO A 407 2.37 26.29 6.66
N ASP A 408 3.50 26.36 5.96
CA ASP A 408 3.55 26.12 4.51
C ASP A 408 3.50 24.64 4.14
N THR A 409 3.99 23.76 5.03
CA THR A 409 4.07 22.30 4.81
C THR A 409 3.05 21.53 5.64
N GLY A 410 2.50 22.16 6.69
CA GLY A 410 1.69 21.52 7.71
C GLY A 410 2.47 20.53 8.59
N ARG A 411 3.82 20.53 8.51
CA ARG A 411 4.68 19.64 9.30
C ARG A 411 4.53 19.95 10.78
N VAL A 412 4.42 18.91 11.60
CA VAL A 412 4.30 18.99 13.07
C VAL A 412 5.50 18.33 13.72
N ASP A 413 6.23 19.10 14.52
CA ASP A 413 7.37 18.64 15.29
C ASP A 413 7.01 18.61 16.78
N VAL A 414 7.14 17.46 17.44
CA VAL A 414 7.00 17.37 18.91
C VAL A 414 8.28 17.89 19.54
N THR A 415 8.20 19.07 20.15
CA THR A 415 9.36 19.78 20.72
C THR A 415 9.62 19.43 22.18
N ARG A 416 8.59 18.99 22.92
CA ARG A 416 8.72 18.52 24.30
C ARG A 416 7.59 17.55 24.66
N LEU A 417 7.90 16.57 25.50
CA LEU A 417 6.97 15.55 25.98
C LEU A 417 7.23 15.27 27.46
N VAL A 418 6.20 15.36 28.29
CA VAL A 418 6.23 14.96 29.70
C VAL A 418 5.10 13.95 29.94
N VAL A 419 5.43 12.78 30.49
CA VAL A 419 4.48 11.68 30.70
C VAL A 419 4.48 11.29 32.16
N GLY A 420 3.28 11.09 32.71
CA GLY A 420 3.08 10.57 34.06
C GLY A 420 2.23 9.31 34.03
N HIS A 421 2.45 8.42 35.00
CA HIS A 421 1.59 7.27 35.24
C HIS A 421 1.48 6.97 36.73
N ASP A 422 0.37 6.35 37.12
CA ASP A 422 0.19 5.87 38.48
C ASP A 422 1.00 4.57 38.72
N SER A 423 1.57 4.45 39.91
CA SER A 423 2.38 3.31 40.37
C SER A 423 1.98 2.81 41.76
N GLN A 424 0.81 3.19 42.28
CA GLN A 424 0.37 2.78 43.61
C GLN A 424 0.21 1.25 43.76
N HIS A 425 -0.07 0.53 42.67
CA HIS A 425 -0.16 -0.94 42.66
C HIS A 425 1.16 -1.66 42.27
N LEU A 426 2.28 -0.93 42.17
CA LEU A 426 3.49 -1.41 41.51
C LEU A 426 4.59 -2.00 42.39
N ARG A 427 4.38 -2.27 43.68
CA ARG A 427 5.49 -2.74 44.55
C ARG A 427 5.32 -4.13 45.18
N ALA A 428 5.95 -5.10 44.51
CA ALA A 428 6.78 -6.15 45.12
C ALA A 428 7.77 -6.82 44.11
N ALA A 429 7.62 -6.64 42.79
CA ALA A 429 8.31 -7.48 41.78
C ALA A 429 9.45 -6.82 40.97
N GLN A 430 9.77 -5.53 41.12
CA GLN A 430 10.74 -4.86 40.24
C GLN A 430 11.99 -4.36 40.97
N GLY A 431 13.04 -5.18 40.92
CA GLY A 431 14.44 -4.77 41.06
C GLY A 431 15.08 -4.36 39.73
N ALA A 432 14.29 -4.19 38.67
CA ALA A 432 14.77 -3.68 37.38
C ALA A 432 14.71 -2.15 37.39
N ALA A 433 15.85 -1.51 37.19
CA ALA A 433 15.93 -0.07 37.02
C ALA A 433 15.01 0.37 35.87
N ILE A 434 14.09 1.30 36.15
CA ILE A 434 13.31 2.04 35.17
C ILE A 434 14.27 2.98 34.44
N HIS A 435 15.15 2.44 33.59
CA HIS A 435 16.04 3.21 32.74
C HIS A 435 15.81 2.82 31.27
N GLU A 436 15.58 3.86 30.47
CA GLU A 436 15.50 3.90 28.99
C GLU A 436 14.27 3.24 28.30
N GLN A 437 13.08 3.80 28.52
CA GLN A 437 11.87 3.54 27.69
C GLN A 437 11.64 4.60 26.58
N HIS A 438 12.59 5.52 26.39
CA HIS A 438 12.51 6.63 25.43
C HIS A 438 12.18 6.23 23.98
N PRO A 439 12.75 5.16 23.40
CA PRO A 439 12.58 4.89 21.97
C PRO A 439 11.15 4.48 21.60
N GLN A 440 10.48 3.69 22.45
CA GLN A 440 9.15 3.15 22.17
C GLN A 440 8.04 4.20 22.29
N LEU A 441 8.15 5.12 23.25
CA LEU A 441 7.20 6.22 23.43
C LEU A 441 7.29 7.23 22.28
N LEU A 442 8.52 7.54 21.84
CA LEU A 442 8.76 8.38 20.67
C LEU A 442 8.27 7.70 19.39
N ASP A 443 8.49 6.40 19.23
CA ASP A 443 7.99 5.63 18.08
C ASP A 443 6.45 5.62 18.02
N SER A 444 5.79 5.47 19.16
CA SER A 444 4.32 5.57 19.25
C SER A 444 3.80 6.97 18.95
N ALA A 445 4.46 8.03 19.44
CA ALA A 445 4.12 9.41 19.07
C ALA A 445 4.34 9.69 17.58
N ARG A 446 5.42 9.12 17.01
CA ARG A 446 5.71 9.19 15.56
C ARG A 446 4.63 8.49 14.73
N ARG A 447 4.10 7.35 15.16
CA ARG A 447 2.99 6.68 14.47
C ARG A 447 1.70 7.52 14.41
N LEU A 448 1.50 8.43 15.37
CA LEU A 448 0.33 9.31 15.43
C LEU A 448 0.46 10.53 14.51
N LEU A 449 1.69 10.94 14.22
CA LEU A 449 2.01 11.98 13.24
C LEU A 449 2.29 11.30 11.92
N ALA A 450 1.38 11.37 10.95
CA ALA A 450 1.74 10.93 9.62
C ALA A 450 2.91 11.82 9.15
N ALA A 451 4.02 11.20 8.75
CA ALA A 451 4.98 11.91 7.91
C ALA A 451 4.17 12.54 6.75
N PRO A 452 4.49 13.77 6.31
CA PRO A 452 3.78 14.35 5.18
C PRO A 452 3.81 13.34 4.05
N ALA A 453 2.63 12.86 3.64
CA ALA A 453 2.57 11.92 2.53
C ALA A 453 3.06 12.69 1.31
N ARG A 454 4.21 12.28 0.77
CA ARG A 454 4.82 12.91 -0.40
C ARG A 454 4.53 12.06 -1.62
N PHE A 455 4.45 12.73 -2.77
CA PHE A 455 4.25 12.06 -4.05
C PHE A 455 5.47 11.19 -4.41
N ASP A 456 6.61 11.36 -3.77
CA ASP A 456 7.84 10.59 -3.99
C ASP A 456 8.12 9.60 -2.86
N ASP A 457 7.13 9.22 -2.05
CA ASP A 457 7.28 8.15 -1.05
C ASP A 457 7.24 6.77 -1.73
N TRP A 458 8.18 5.90 -1.37
CA TRP A 458 8.30 4.53 -1.87
C TRP A 458 8.01 3.52 -0.75
N GLY A 459 7.01 2.67 -0.95
CA GLY A 459 6.62 1.60 -0.02
C GLY A 459 5.15 1.65 0.40
N ALA A 460 4.70 0.61 1.12
CA ALA A 460 3.40 0.56 1.82
C ALA A 460 3.30 1.59 2.97
N THR A 461 4.26 2.51 3.06
CA THR A 461 4.50 3.50 4.11
C THR A 461 3.68 4.78 3.96
N ALA A 462 2.68 4.81 3.07
CA ALA A 462 1.56 5.74 3.24
C ALA A 462 0.78 5.47 4.54
N ALA A 463 1.05 4.35 5.22
CA ALA A 463 0.73 4.11 6.62
C ALA A 463 1.98 3.68 7.41
N GLY A 464 2.72 4.63 7.99
CA GLY A 464 3.53 4.35 9.19
C GLY A 464 5.06 4.38 9.09
N GLY A 465 5.67 4.93 8.04
CA GLY A 465 7.11 5.19 8.02
C GLY A 465 7.46 6.59 8.54
N ALA A 466 7.93 6.71 9.79
CA ALA A 466 8.35 8.00 10.34
C ALA A 466 9.69 8.45 9.74
N ALA A 467 9.73 9.63 9.10
CA ALA A 467 10.99 10.31 8.81
C ALA A 467 11.68 10.71 10.13
N PRO A 468 13.02 10.69 10.21
CA PRO A 468 13.73 11.14 11.41
C PRO A 468 13.55 12.65 11.59
N LEU A 469 12.82 13.05 12.63
CA LEU A 469 12.88 14.40 13.17
C LEU A 469 14.27 14.62 13.79
N ALA A 470 14.87 15.78 13.53
CA ALA A 470 16.09 16.20 14.21
C ALA A 470 15.82 16.33 15.72
N LEU A 471 16.59 15.60 16.51
CA LEU A 471 16.50 15.57 17.97
C LEU A 471 16.89 16.92 18.57
N ALA A 472 15.93 17.64 19.14
CA ALA A 472 16.18 18.49 20.30
C ALA A 472 15.96 17.64 21.57
N GLU A 473 16.87 17.75 22.56
CA GLU A 473 16.89 16.96 23.79
C GLU A 473 15.50 16.80 24.46
N VAL A 474 14.95 15.59 24.42
CA VAL A 474 13.76 15.23 25.20
C VAL A 474 14.20 14.90 26.64
N ARG A 475 13.92 15.80 27.59
CA ARG A 475 14.17 15.57 29.03
C ARG A 475 12.98 14.84 29.66
N HIS A 476 13.25 13.77 30.40
CA HIS A 476 12.26 12.95 31.10
C HIS A 476 12.45 13.05 32.61
N GLU A 477 11.37 13.34 33.34
CA GLU A 477 11.29 13.21 34.80
C GLU A 477 10.09 12.34 35.15
N THR A 478 10.32 11.22 35.84
CA THR A 478 9.25 10.35 36.35
C THR A 478 8.72 10.91 37.67
N VAL A 479 7.41 11.07 37.81
CA VAL A 479 6.80 11.48 39.08
C VAL A 479 6.30 10.28 39.86
N HIS A 480 6.78 10.10 41.09
CA HIS A 480 6.24 9.09 42.00
C HIS A 480 5.30 9.75 43.04
N ALA A 481 4.07 9.26 43.16
CA ALA A 481 3.25 9.45 44.37
C ALA A 481 3.81 8.53 45.46
N ARG A 482 4.19 9.10 46.62
CA ARG A 482 4.88 8.36 47.70
C ARG A 482 3.84 7.72 48.62
N LEU A 483 4.01 6.43 48.93
CA LEU A 483 3.42 5.76 50.09
C LEU A 483 4.12 6.23 51.37
N ASP A 484 3.36 6.41 52.44
CA ASP A 484 3.90 6.64 53.80
C ASP A 484 4.65 5.39 54.27
N GLU A 485 5.91 5.55 54.72
CA GLU A 485 6.86 4.47 55.04
C GLU A 485 6.48 3.59 56.26
N ARG A 486 5.30 3.77 56.87
CA ARG A 486 4.96 3.15 58.16
C ARG A 486 4.11 1.88 58.11
N ASP A 487 3.56 1.48 56.96
CA ASP A 487 2.71 0.27 56.84
C ASP A 487 3.39 -0.97 56.23
N VAL A 488 4.71 -0.95 56.02
CA VAL A 488 5.45 -1.99 55.26
C VAL A 488 5.79 -3.26 56.08
N ARG A 489 5.09 -3.58 57.19
CA ARG A 489 5.50 -4.73 58.04
C ARG A 489 4.49 -5.83 58.33
N THR A 490 3.30 -5.83 57.74
CA THR A 490 2.32 -6.90 58.05
C THR A 490 1.55 -7.43 56.84
N THR A 491 2.24 -7.92 55.81
CA THR A 491 1.63 -8.83 54.81
C THR A 491 2.69 -9.62 54.01
N LEU A 492 3.56 -10.33 54.72
CA LEU A 492 4.43 -11.37 54.12
C LEU A 492 3.66 -12.70 54.05
N ALA A 493 2.77 -12.87 53.05
CA ALA A 493 2.14 -14.18 52.81
C ALA A 493 1.52 -14.38 51.40
N GLN A 494 1.98 -13.69 50.35
CA GLN A 494 1.55 -14.00 48.98
C GLN A 494 2.77 -14.17 48.06
N PRO A 495 2.80 -15.21 47.20
CA PRO A 495 3.89 -15.43 46.27
C PRO A 495 3.91 -14.32 45.20
N PRO A 496 5.10 -13.97 44.67
CA PRO A 496 5.23 -12.87 43.73
C PRO A 496 4.56 -13.18 42.38
N VAL A 497 3.92 -12.16 41.81
CA VAL A 497 3.42 -12.16 40.42
C VAL A 497 4.60 -12.41 39.48
N VAL A 498 4.51 -13.49 38.71
CA VAL A 498 5.45 -13.83 37.64
C VAL A 498 4.83 -13.32 36.34
N GLN A 499 5.48 -12.31 35.74
CA GLN A 499 5.18 -11.61 34.48
C GLN A 499 4.33 -10.34 34.60
N GLY A 500 5.00 -9.18 34.46
CA GLY A 500 4.40 -7.84 34.41
C GLY A 500 5.44 -6.78 34.04
N GLN A 501 5.55 -6.48 32.74
CA GLN A 501 6.25 -5.30 32.22
C GLN A 501 5.20 -4.24 31.87
N LEU A 502 5.06 -3.18 32.66
CA LEU A 502 3.96 -2.19 32.50
C LEU A 502 4.05 -1.29 31.27
N ALA A 503 5.15 -1.37 30.51
CA ALA A 503 5.21 -0.76 29.18
C ALA A 503 4.51 -1.60 28.11
N ALA A 504 4.28 -2.87 28.38
CA ALA A 504 3.83 -3.82 27.38
C ALA A 504 2.28 -3.80 27.24
N ASP A 505 1.53 -3.43 28.29
CA ASP A 505 0.05 -3.29 28.23
C ASP A 505 -0.46 -2.05 27.45
N GLY A 506 0.40 -1.22 26.86
CA GLY A 506 0.01 -0.06 26.03
C GLY A 506 -0.71 1.10 26.75
N VAL A 507 -1.08 0.94 28.02
CA VAL A 507 -1.82 1.92 28.85
C VAL A 507 -1.13 3.28 28.93
N LEU A 508 0.20 3.28 28.98
CA LEU A 508 1.00 4.50 29.04
C LEU A 508 0.82 5.38 27.79
N THR A 509 0.49 4.80 26.64
CA THR A 509 0.42 5.50 25.35
C THR A 509 -0.98 5.97 24.96
N LEU A 510 -2.02 5.54 25.68
CA LEU A 510 -3.42 5.88 25.34
C LEU A 510 -3.71 7.39 25.24
N PRO A 511 -3.15 8.27 26.10
CA PRO A 511 -3.40 9.72 26.01
C PRO A 511 -2.70 10.42 24.83
N ALA A 512 -1.75 9.76 24.16
CA ALA A 512 -0.82 10.41 23.26
C ALA A 512 -1.51 11.14 22.09
N ALA A 513 -2.49 10.50 21.46
CA ALA A 513 -3.21 11.09 20.32
C ALA A 513 -3.97 12.36 20.72
N ALA A 514 -4.69 12.32 21.84
CA ALA A 514 -5.40 13.49 22.35
C ALA A 514 -4.45 14.62 22.73
N ALA A 515 -3.35 14.32 23.43
CA ALA A 515 -2.40 15.34 23.85
C ALA A 515 -1.76 16.05 22.64
N ILE A 516 -1.38 15.30 21.59
CA ILE A 516 -0.85 15.85 20.34
C ILE A 516 -1.91 16.67 19.61
N ALA A 517 -3.16 16.17 19.47
CA ALA A 517 -4.25 16.91 18.82
C ALA A 517 -4.58 18.21 19.53
N ASN A 518 -4.60 18.20 20.87
CA ASN A 518 -4.84 19.37 21.71
C ASN A 518 -3.70 20.38 21.53
N ALA A 519 -2.44 19.92 21.43
CA ALA A 519 -1.30 20.79 21.17
C ALA A 519 -1.31 21.43 19.77
N ILE A 520 -1.71 20.67 18.74
CA ILE A 520 -1.89 21.20 17.37
C ILE A 520 -3.02 22.22 17.34
N PHE A 521 -4.14 21.94 17.99
CA PHE A 521 -5.26 22.87 18.09
C PHE A 521 -4.89 24.14 18.84
N ASP A 522 -4.17 24.03 19.96
CA ASP A 522 -3.66 25.19 20.68
C ASP A 522 -2.71 26.00 19.79
N ALA A 523 -1.83 25.37 19.01
CA ALA A 523 -0.89 26.05 18.11
C ALA A 523 -1.60 26.80 16.97
N THR A 524 -2.54 26.14 16.31
CA THR A 524 -3.05 26.53 14.98
C THR A 524 -4.49 27.03 14.97
N GLY A 525 -5.29 26.71 15.99
CA GLY A 525 -6.75 26.85 15.98
C GLY A 525 -7.48 25.81 15.11
N VAL A 526 -6.76 24.95 14.40
CA VAL A 526 -7.34 23.89 13.56
C VAL A 526 -7.51 22.62 14.38
N ARG A 527 -8.74 22.09 14.45
CA ARG A 527 -9.05 20.86 15.18
C ARG A 527 -8.97 19.65 14.25
N LEU A 528 -7.97 18.79 14.47
CA LEU A 528 -7.87 17.50 13.80
C LEU A 528 -8.62 16.43 14.59
N ARG A 529 -9.63 15.82 13.98
CA ARG A 529 -10.44 14.75 14.58
C ARG A 529 -10.18 13.36 13.96
N GLN A 530 -9.13 13.24 13.16
CA GLN A 530 -8.74 12.02 12.47
C GLN A 530 -7.27 11.67 12.75
N VAL A 531 -7.03 10.43 13.18
CA VAL A 531 -5.71 9.85 13.41
C VAL A 531 -5.38 8.85 12.29
N PRO A 532 -4.14 8.79 11.77
CA PRO A 532 -3.00 9.65 12.09
C PRO A 532 -3.20 11.09 11.61
N PHE A 533 -2.56 12.06 12.30
CA PHE A 533 -2.68 13.48 11.99
C PHE A 533 -1.97 13.78 10.66
N ASN A 534 -2.75 14.07 9.63
CA ASN A 534 -2.26 14.30 8.28
C ASN A 534 -1.78 15.76 8.12
N SER A 535 -0.50 15.94 7.86
CA SER A 535 0.09 17.28 7.64
C SER A 535 -0.50 18.00 6.43
N GLU A 536 -0.93 17.28 5.39
CA GLU A 536 -1.60 17.87 4.22
C GLU A 536 -2.99 18.39 4.59
N GLN A 537 -3.75 17.63 5.38
CA GLN A 537 -5.04 18.11 5.90
C GLN A 537 -4.84 19.35 6.77
N LEU A 538 -3.79 19.37 7.59
CA LEU A 538 -3.43 20.53 8.40
C LEU A 538 -2.99 21.72 7.53
N ARG A 539 -2.13 21.50 6.53
CA ARG A 539 -1.69 22.52 5.56
C ARG A 539 -2.87 23.13 4.82
N GLN A 540 -3.78 22.31 4.29
CA GLN A 540 -5.00 22.77 3.61
C GLN A 540 -5.88 23.62 4.51
N ALA A 541 -6.04 23.22 5.78
CA ALA A 541 -6.80 23.99 6.76
C ALA A 541 -6.12 25.31 7.16
N LEU A 542 -4.79 25.38 7.06
CA LEU A 542 -3.98 26.58 7.34
C LEU A 542 -3.87 27.53 6.13
N LEU A 543 -4.17 27.07 4.91
CA LEU A 543 -4.16 27.92 3.73
C LEU A 543 -5.23 29.01 3.88
N PRO A 544 -4.86 30.31 3.83
CA PRO A 544 -5.88 31.35 3.69
C PRO A 544 -6.59 31.13 2.35
N SER A 545 -7.92 31.31 2.32
CA SER A 545 -8.71 31.45 1.10
C SER A 545 -8.16 32.61 0.26
N ARG A 546 -7.10 32.36 -0.51
CA ARG A 546 -6.43 33.38 -1.30
C ARG A 546 -7.18 33.56 -2.62
N PRO A 547 -7.62 34.78 -2.95
CA PRO A 547 -8.11 35.06 -4.28
C PRO A 547 -7.00 34.81 -5.31
N ARG A 548 -7.41 34.20 -6.42
CA ARG A 548 -6.61 33.90 -7.61
C ARG A 548 -5.75 35.11 -7.98
N ALA A 549 -4.42 34.94 -7.94
CA ALA A 549 -3.48 35.98 -8.34
C ALA A 549 -3.73 36.34 -9.80
N THR A 550 -4.08 37.61 -10.05
CA THR A 550 -4.11 38.17 -11.40
C THR A 550 -2.66 38.39 -11.88
N PRO A 551 -2.37 38.15 -13.17
CA PRO A 551 -1.04 38.38 -13.71
C PRO A 551 -0.69 39.87 -13.59
N ARG A 552 0.36 40.20 -12.82
CA ARG A 552 0.86 41.57 -12.70
C ARG A 552 1.46 42.02 -14.03
N ALA A 553 0.94 43.14 -14.54
CA ALA A 553 1.39 43.79 -15.76
C ALA A 553 2.88 44.20 -15.68
N TRP A 554 3.65 43.71 -16.64
CA TRP A 554 5.09 43.87 -16.79
C TRP A 554 5.43 45.15 -17.58
N TYR A 555 5.25 46.34 -17.01
CA TYR A 555 5.79 47.54 -17.65
C TYR A 555 6.58 48.42 -16.68
N LYS A 556 7.79 48.76 -17.15
CA LYS A 556 8.81 49.70 -16.66
C LYS A 556 9.98 49.07 -15.90
N ARG A 557 11.08 48.81 -16.66
CA ARG A 557 12.50 49.04 -16.28
C ARG A 557 13.42 48.62 -17.44
N GLY A 558 13.63 49.53 -18.40
CA GLY A 558 14.44 49.30 -19.61
C GLY A 558 15.94 49.05 -19.36
N GLY A 559 16.48 49.36 -18.18
CA GLY A 559 17.89 49.13 -17.85
C GLY A 559 18.22 47.73 -17.31
N LEU A 560 17.22 46.98 -16.81
CA LEU A 560 17.43 45.64 -16.23
C LEU A 560 17.42 44.52 -17.30
N TRP A 561 16.82 44.79 -18.47
CA TRP A 561 16.70 43.84 -19.57
C TRP A 561 18.01 43.58 -20.33
N LEU A 562 18.98 44.50 -20.29
CA LEU A 562 20.28 44.30 -20.94
C LEU A 562 21.21 43.42 -20.10
N ALA A 563 21.19 43.55 -18.76
CA ALA A 563 21.91 42.65 -17.86
C ALA A 563 21.24 41.27 -17.79
N ALA A 564 19.91 41.22 -17.76
CA ALA A 564 19.16 39.96 -17.86
C ALA A 564 19.31 39.31 -19.24
N GLY A 565 19.40 40.10 -20.32
CA GLY A 565 19.63 39.63 -21.68
C GLY A 565 21.04 39.09 -21.88
N ALA A 566 22.07 39.78 -21.38
CA ALA A 566 23.44 39.30 -21.41
C ALA A 566 23.62 38.03 -20.54
N GLY A 567 22.96 37.98 -19.38
CA GLY A 567 22.90 36.79 -18.54
C GLY A 567 22.20 35.62 -19.24
N ALA A 568 21.07 35.87 -19.91
CA ALA A 568 20.36 34.84 -20.68
C ALA A 568 21.17 34.33 -21.87
N VAL A 569 21.87 35.22 -22.60
CA VAL A 569 22.76 34.84 -23.71
C VAL A 569 23.96 34.05 -23.20
N ALA A 570 24.59 34.48 -22.10
CA ALA A 570 25.68 33.73 -21.48
C ALA A 570 25.23 32.33 -21.05
N SER A 571 24.07 32.23 -20.38
CA SER A 571 23.45 30.96 -19.99
C SER A 571 23.16 30.06 -21.20
N LEU A 572 22.60 30.60 -22.29
CA LEU A 572 22.34 29.88 -23.53
C LEU A 572 23.63 29.39 -24.20
N VAL A 573 24.69 30.21 -24.21
CA VAL A 573 26.00 29.83 -24.73
C VAL A 573 26.62 28.71 -23.88
N THR A 574 26.55 28.78 -22.55
CA THR A 574 27.01 27.68 -21.68
C THR A 574 26.17 26.41 -21.82
N MET A 575 24.85 26.52 -22.01
CA MET A 575 23.97 25.36 -22.22
C MET A 575 24.27 24.67 -23.56
N ALA A 576 24.42 25.46 -24.62
CA ALA A 576 24.74 24.99 -25.97
C ALA A 576 26.20 24.53 -26.13
N TRP A 577 27.07 24.78 -25.14
CA TRP A 577 28.49 24.46 -25.23
C TRP A 577 28.71 22.94 -25.28
N PRO A 578 29.34 22.41 -26.34
CA PRO A 578 29.40 20.97 -26.59
C PRO A 578 30.32 20.19 -25.64
N GLY A 579 31.33 20.84 -25.05
CA GLY A 579 32.30 20.21 -24.16
C GLY A 579 32.16 20.69 -22.71
N LYS A 580 31.43 19.94 -21.88
CA LYS A 580 31.31 20.25 -20.44
C LYS A 580 32.61 19.85 -19.72
N PRO A 581 32.98 20.51 -18.61
CA PRO A 581 34.17 20.11 -17.86
C PRO A 581 34.01 18.69 -17.28
N ALA A 582 35.08 17.91 -17.35
CA ALA A 582 35.13 16.58 -16.74
C ALA A 582 35.07 16.69 -15.21
N ILE A 583 34.31 15.81 -14.55
CA ILE A 583 34.33 15.65 -13.10
C ILE A 583 35.38 14.58 -12.77
N ALA A 584 36.33 14.91 -11.89
CA ALA A 584 37.39 13.98 -11.50
C ALA A 584 36.80 12.69 -10.89
N PRO A 585 37.38 11.51 -11.16
CA PRO A 585 36.99 10.28 -10.47
C PRO A 585 37.21 10.39 -8.95
N THR A 586 36.38 9.71 -8.17
CA THR A 586 36.52 9.58 -6.72
C THR A 586 36.81 8.12 -6.35
N ASP A 587 37.06 7.84 -5.07
CA ASP A 587 37.20 6.48 -4.55
C ASP A 587 35.85 5.74 -4.36
N GLY A 588 34.77 6.28 -4.95
CA GLY A 588 33.39 5.84 -4.71
C GLY A 588 32.81 6.37 -3.39
N PRO A 589 31.52 6.12 -3.09
CA PRO A 589 30.92 6.41 -1.81
C PRO A 589 31.26 5.32 -0.78
N ASP A 590 31.32 5.70 0.50
CA ASP A 590 31.30 4.70 1.58
C ASP A 590 29.89 4.11 1.69
N VAL A 591 29.73 2.89 1.16
CA VAL A 591 28.45 2.19 1.13
C VAL A 591 27.87 1.89 2.51
N SER A 592 28.70 1.89 3.56
CA SER A 592 28.23 1.66 4.94
C SER A 592 27.40 2.82 5.51
N LEU A 593 27.39 3.98 4.84
CA LEU A 593 26.61 5.15 5.23
C LEU A 593 25.15 5.08 4.77
N TYR A 594 24.81 4.17 3.86
CA TYR A 594 23.43 4.03 3.36
C TYR A 594 22.62 3.09 4.26
N SER A 595 21.40 3.52 4.62
CA SER A 595 20.48 2.66 5.36
C SER A 595 19.80 1.64 4.44
N ASP A 596 19.35 0.52 5.01
CA ASP A 596 18.59 -0.49 4.28
C ASP A 596 17.34 0.10 3.60
N ALA A 597 16.70 1.09 4.25
CA ALA A 597 15.54 1.79 3.68
C ALA A 597 15.91 2.64 2.43
N ALA A 598 17.09 3.27 2.42
CA ALA A 598 17.56 4.03 1.26
C ALA A 598 17.93 3.09 0.10
N ILE A 599 18.54 1.93 0.41
CA ILE A 599 18.88 0.91 -0.58
C ILE A 599 17.60 0.31 -1.19
N GLU A 600 16.60 -0.02 -0.37
CA GLU A 600 15.31 -0.54 -0.87
C GLU A 600 14.55 0.49 -1.71
N ARG A 601 14.52 1.76 -1.27
CA ARG A 601 13.99 2.86 -2.10
C ARG A 601 14.70 2.94 -3.45
N GLY A 602 16.03 2.83 -3.46
CA GLY A 602 16.83 2.80 -4.68
C GLY A 602 16.55 1.59 -5.57
N ARG A 603 16.33 0.41 -4.98
CA ARG A 603 15.93 -0.81 -5.70
C ARG A 603 14.60 -0.60 -6.44
N LEU A 604 13.61 -0.01 -5.75
CA LEU A 604 12.31 0.27 -6.34
C LEU A 604 12.39 1.34 -7.45
N VAL A 605 13.20 2.39 -7.27
CA VAL A 605 13.47 3.38 -8.33
C VAL A 605 14.14 2.69 -9.54
N ALA A 606 15.10 1.80 -9.31
CA ALA A 606 15.78 1.04 -10.36
C ALA A 606 14.84 0.08 -11.11
N ALA A 607 13.90 -0.55 -10.39
CA ALA A 607 12.87 -1.41 -10.95
C ALA A 607 11.86 -0.60 -11.78
N ALA A 608 11.36 0.53 -11.26
CA ALA A 608 10.50 1.44 -12.01
C ALA A 608 11.20 2.02 -13.25
N GLY A 609 12.52 2.23 -13.17
CA GLY A 609 13.35 2.71 -14.27
C GLY A 609 13.79 1.65 -15.29
N ASP A 610 13.45 0.38 -15.07
CA ASP A 610 13.87 -0.76 -15.92
C ASP A 610 15.39 -0.82 -16.12
N CYS A 611 16.17 -0.45 -15.09
CA CYS A 611 17.65 -0.37 -15.19
C CYS A 611 18.25 -1.72 -15.61
N VAL A 612 17.81 -2.81 -14.96
CA VAL A 612 18.32 -4.16 -15.24
C VAL A 612 17.93 -4.64 -16.63
N VAL A 613 16.77 -4.23 -17.14
CA VAL A 613 16.30 -4.59 -18.49
C VAL A 613 17.20 -3.93 -19.53
N CYS A 614 17.49 -2.64 -19.37
CA CYS A 614 18.32 -1.90 -20.33
C CYS A 614 19.81 -2.27 -20.22
N HIS A 615 20.33 -2.47 -19.01
CA HIS A 615 21.76 -2.64 -18.75
C HIS A 615 22.21 -4.09 -18.64
N THR A 616 21.45 -5.06 -19.15
CA THR A 616 21.84 -6.47 -19.16
C THR A 616 21.78 -7.02 -20.58
N ALA A 617 22.93 -7.45 -21.13
CA ALA A 617 22.96 -8.13 -22.42
C ALA A 617 22.30 -9.52 -22.34
N PRO A 618 21.81 -10.08 -23.46
CA PRO A 618 21.34 -11.47 -23.49
C PRO A 618 22.42 -12.43 -22.98
N LYS A 619 22.11 -13.21 -21.93
CA LYS A 619 23.06 -14.09 -21.21
C LYS A 619 24.23 -13.37 -20.52
N GLY A 620 24.17 -12.05 -20.39
CA GLY A 620 25.13 -11.24 -19.64
C GLY A 620 24.80 -11.19 -18.15
N GLU A 621 25.76 -10.70 -17.38
CA GLU A 621 25.57 -10.42 -15.95
C GLU A 621 24.69 -9.16 -15.77
N ALA A 622 23.89 -9.15 -14.70
CA ALA A 622 22.97 -8.06 -14.41
C ALA A 622 23.69 -6.71 -14.37
N ASN A 623 23.14 -5.70 -15.04
CA ASN A 623 23.64 -4.32 -15.07
C ASN A 623 25.04 -4.11 -15.69
N ALA A 624 25.65 -5.15 -16.27
CA ALA A 624 27.00 -5.11 -16.84
C ALA A 624 27.07 -4.45 -18.25
N GLY A 625 25.95 -3.95 -18.76
CA GLY A 625 25.83 -3.31 -20.07
C GLY A 625 25.86 -4.30 -21.25
N GLY A 626 25.94 -3.76 -22.46
CA GLY A 626 26.13 -4.53 -23.69
C GLY A 626 24.84 -4.90 -24.42
N LEU A 627 23.65 -4.49 -23.94
CA LEU A 627 22.42 -4.63 -24.71
C LEU A 627 22.46 -3.68 -25.91
N GLY A 628 22.26 -4.22 -27.11
CA GLY A 628 22.18 -3.44 -28.35
C GLY A 628 20.75 -2.96 -28.59
N LEU A 629 20.53 -1.65 -28.51
CA LEU A 629 19.26 -1.01 -28.83
C LEU A 629 19.27 -0.60 -30.31
N GLU A 630 18.47 -1.26 -31.11
CA GLU A 630 18.31 -0.92 -32.52
C GLU A 630 17.49 0.36 -32.68
N THR A 631 18.05 1.34 -33.38
CA THR A 631 17.37 2.60 -33.69
C THR A 631 17.36 2.84 -35.20
N PRO A 632 16.47 3.71 -35.72
CA PRO A 632 16.52 4.14 -37.12
C PRO A 632 17.86 4.77 -37.55
N PHE A 633 18.74 5.11 -36.61
CA PHE A 633 20.02 5.79 -36.84
C PHE A 633 21.24 4.85 -36.70
N GLY A 634 21.04 3.60 -36.30
CA GLY A 634 22.09 2.62 -35.96
C GLY A 634 21.87 1.99 -34.58
N THR A 635 22.84 1.19 -34.12
CA THR A 635 22.73 0.44 -32.86
C THR A 635 23.44 1.16 -31.71
N ILE A 636 22.73 1.34 -30.60
CA ILE A 636 23.25 1.95 -29.38
C ILE A 636 23.44 0.87 -28.32
N TYR A 637 24.66 0.68 -27.84
CA TYR A 637 24.95 -0.26 -26.76
C TYR A 637 24.85 0.40 -25.37
N THR A 638 24.19 -0.28 -24.44
CA THR A 638 24.08 0.18 -23.05
C THR A 638 25.38 0.00 -22.27
N THR A 639 25.62 0.88 -21.30
CA THR A 639 26.87 0.93 -20.53
C THR A 639 26.87 0.00 -19.33
N ASN A 640 28.04 -0.35 -18.79
CA ASN A 640 28.15 -1.02 -17.51
C ASN A 640 27.87 -0.01 -16.37
N ILE A 641 26.84 -0.28 -15.55
CA ILE A 641 26.43 0.58 -14.43
C ILE A 641 26.70 -0.07 -13.06
N THR A 642 27.45 -1.18 -13.03
CA THR A 642 27.90 -1.80 -11.77
C THR A 642 28.98 -0.95 -11.08
N PRO A 643 29.26 -1.15 -9.78
CA PRO A 643 30.29 -0.39 -9.07
C PRO A 643 31.72 -0.84 -9.40
N ASP A 644 31.94 -1.52 -10.53
CA ASP A 644 33.29 -1.82 -11.01
C ASP A 644 34.08 -0.51 -11.23
N ASN A 645 35.32 -0.49 -10.73
CA ASN A 645 36.14 0.73 -10.70
C ASN A 645 36.76 1.10 -12.04
N ASP A 646 36.93 0.13 -12.94
CA ASP A 646 37.65 0.32 -14.20
C ASP A 646 36.67 0.53 -15.37
N THR A 647 35.59 -0.26 -15.38
CA THR A 647 34.65 -0.39 -16.51
C THR A 647 33.23 0.06 -16.17
N GLY A 648 32.90 0.17 -14.88
CA GLY A 648 31.60 0.61 -14.38
C GLY A 648 31.58 2.03 -13.82
N ILE A 649 30.68 2.28 -12.86
CA ILE A 649 30.50 3.57 -12.19
C ILE A 649 31.19 3.66 -10.82
N GLY A 650 32.02 2.68 -10.44
CA GLY A 650 32.63 2.59 -9.11
C GLY A 650 33.38 3.84 -8.65
N ARG A 651 34.02 4.53 -9.59
CA ARG A 651 34.77 5.78 -9.36
C ARG A 651 34.00 7.06 -9.67
N TRP A 652 32.68 6.99 -9.84
CA TRP A 652 31.86 8.17 -10.07
C TRP A 652 31.50 8.81 -8.73
N SER A 653 31.46 10.14 -8.68
CA SER A 653 30.81 10.85 -7.57
C SER A 653 29.30 10.87 -7.78
N PHE A 654 28.53 11.08 -6.72
CA PHE A 654 27.09 11.33 -6.83
C PHE A 654 26.79 12.47 -7.82
N SER A 655 27.57 13.56 -7.80
CA SER A 655 27.41 14.67 -8.74
C SER A 655 27.65 14.30 -10.21
N ALA A 656 28.56 13.35 -10.48
CA ALA A 656 28.78 12.85 -11.84
C ALA A 656 27.63 11.95 -12.30
N PHE A 657 27.11 11.13 -11.40
CA PHE A 657 25.94 10.29 -11.64
C PHE A 657 24.68 11.14 -11.88
N ASP A 658 24.36 12.06 -10.97
CA ASP A 658 23.23 12.99 -11.08
C ASP A 658 23.29 13.80 -12.39
N ARG A 659 24.47 14.32 -12.76
CA ARG A 659 24.65 15.01 -14.04
C ARG A 659 24.38 14.11 -15.25
N ALA A 660 24.81 12.85 -15.22
CA ALA A 660 24.52 11.93 -16.31
C ALA A 660 23.01 11.65 -16.41
N MET A 661 22.39 11.34 -15.28
CA MET A 661 20.97 10.98 -15.18
C MET A 661 20.03 12.15 -15.50
N ARG A 662 20.38 13.38 -15.13
CA ARG A 662 19.53 14.56 -15.34
C ARG A 662 19.87 15.32 -16.61
N GLU A 663 21.15 15.61 -16.86
CA GLU A 663 21.56 16.49 -17.96
C GLU A 663 21.93 15.74 -19.25
N GLY A 664 22.06 14.41 -19.20
CA GLY A 664 22.58 13.64 -20.33
C GLY A 664 24.04 13.95 -20.62
N VAL A 665 24.83 14.30 -19.59
CA VAL A 665 26.26 14.61 -19.73
C VAL A 665 27.08 13.63 -18.92
N HIS A 666 27.88 12.82 -19.62
CA HIS A 666 28.77 11.83 -19.02
C HIS A 666 29.81 12.48 -18.09
N ARG A 667 30.40 11.72 -17.16
CA ARG A 667 31.45 12.21 -16.23
C ARG A 667 32.61 12.93 -16.93
N ASP A 668 33.04 12.47 -18.10
CA ASP A 668 34.13 13.08 -18.89
C ASP A 668 33.72 14.35 -19.67
N GLY A 669 32.44 14.73 -19.62
CA GLY A 669 31.92 15.95 -20.25
C GLY A 669 31.31 15.76 -21.64
N ARG A 670 31.34 14.54 -22.21
CA ARG A 670 30.67 14.26 -23.48
C ARG A 670 29.15 14.14 -23.31
N GLN A 671 28.41 14.54 -24.33
CA GLN A 671 26.95 14.37 -24.39
C GLN A 671 26.59 12.88 -24.55
N LEU A 672 25.52 12.46 -23.88
CA LEU A 672 24.93 11.11 -23.95
C LEU A 672 23.78 11.10 -24.96
N TYR A 673 23.59 9.97 -25.64
CA TYR A 673 22.46 9.80 -26.56
C TYR A 673 21.15 9.68 -25.77
N PRO A 674 20.05 10.34 -26.21
CA PRO A 674 18.77 10.34 -25.50
C PRO A 674 18.02 8.99 -25.53
N ALA A 675 18.62 7.95 -26.13
CA ALA A 675 18.20 6.57 -25.89
C ALA A 675 18.40 6.16 -24.43
N PHE A 676 19.37 6.77 -23.74
CA PHE A 676 19.37 6.83 -22.28
C PHE A 676 18.35 7.90 -21.86
N PRO A 677 17.25 7.56 -21.17
CA PRO A 677 16.11 8.46 -20.97
C PRO A 677 16.35 9.53 -19.88
N TYR A 678 17.48 10.24 -19.95
CA TYR A 678 17.82 11.31 -19.01
C TYR A 678 16.81 12.46 -19.03
N THR A 679 16.06 12.64 -20.12
CA THR A 679 14.95 13.60 -20.20
C THR A 679 13.81 13.27 -19.24
N ALA A 680 13.58 11.98 -18.95
CA ALA A 680 12.59 11.51 -17.99
C ALA A 680 13.21 11.46 -16.58
N PHE A 681 14.43 10.93 -16.43
CA PHE A 681 15.10 10.87 -15.13
C PHE A 681 15.40 12.25 -14.52
N ALA A 682 15.47 13.32 -15.33
CA ALA A 682 15.48 14.70 -14.83
C ALA A 682 14.31 15.03 -13.91
N LYS A 683 13.18 14.32 -14.01
CA LYS A 683 11.99 14.51 -13.18
C LYS A 683 12.14 13.93 -11.78
N LEU A 684 13.09 13.01 -11.54
CA LEU A 684 13.27 12.36 -10.23
C LEU A 684 13.60 13.36 -9.13
N THR A 685 13.14 13.12 -7.91
CA THR A 685 13.53 13.93 -6.75
C THR A 685 14.99 13.64 -6.35
N ASP A 686 15.62 14.56 -5.62
CA ASP A 686 17.00 14.36 -5.16
C ASP A 686 17.13 13.15 -4.24
N ALA A 687 16.11 12.88 -3.43
CA ALA A 687 16.05 11.71 -2.57
C ALA A 687 16.04 10.41 -3.39
N ASP A 688 15.26 10.35 -4.46
CA ASP A 688 15.22 9.17 -5.36
C ASP A 688 16.52 9.00 -6.14
N MET A 689 17.12 10.10 -6.60
CA MET A 689 18.40 10.04 -7.32
C MET A 689 19.53 9.54 -6.43
N GLN A 690 19.59 10.00 -5.17
CA GLN A 690 20.57 9.52 -4.19
C GLN A 690 20.33 8.06 -3.80
N ALA A 691 19.07 7.67 -3.61
CA ALA A 691 18.71 6.28 -3.30
C ALA A 691 19.07 5.34 -4.45
N LEU A 692 18.77 5.72 -5.70
CA LEU A 692 19.15 4.97 -6.89
C LEU A 692 20.67 4.79 -6.98
N TYR A 693 21.43 5.88 -6.79
CA TYR A 693 22.89 5.81 -6.76
C TYR A 693 23.39 4.87 -5.66
N ALA A 694 22.85 4.97 -4.45
CA ALA A 694 23.20 4.09 -3.34
C ALA A 694 22.96 2.61 -3.68
N TYR A 695 21.78 2.28 -4.22
CA TYR A 695 21.43 0.93 -4.63
C TYR A 695 22.38 0.38 -5.69
N LEU A 696 22.74 1.15 -6.72
CA LEU A 696 23.70 0.72 -7.75
C LEU A 696 25.10 0.50 -7.17
N MET A 697 25.53 1.35 -6.23
CA MET A 697 26.87 1.28 -5.64
C MET A 697 27.06 0.11 -4.67
N VAL A 698 25.99 -0.48 -4.14
CA VAL A 698 26.05 -1.69 -3.29
C VAL A 698 25.96 -3.00 -4.09
N GLN A 699 25.72 -2.95 -5.40
CA GLN A 699 25.62 -4.16 -6.23
C GLN A 699 26.98 -4.86 -6.37
N PRO A 700 26.99 -6.16 -6.73
CA PRO A 700 28.23 -6.85 -7.10
C PRO A 700 28.94 -6.12 -8.26
N PRO A 701 30.25 -5.83 -8.15
CA PRO A 701 31.00 -5.24 -9.25
C PRO A 701 31.22 -6.28 -10.35
N VAL A 702 30.92 -5.90 -11.60
CA VAL A 702 31.16 -6.75 -12.77
C VAL A 702 32.06 -6.00 -13.74
N ARG A 703 33.24 -6.57 -14.01
CA ARG A 703 34.12 -6.04 -15.04
C ARG A 703 33.59 -6.42 -16.42
N SER A 704 33.13 -5.43 -17.18
CA SER A 704 32.53 -5.60 -18.51
C SER A 704 32.77 -4.35 -19.34
N GLU A 705 33.32 -4.51 -20.55
CA GLU A 705 33.50 -3.43 -21.53
C GLU A 705 32.52 -3.63 -22.70
N PRO A 706 31.35 -2.98 -22.67
CA PRO A 706 30.38 -3.07 -23.74
C PRO A 706 30.93 -2.60 -25.11
N PRO A 707 30.41 -3.14 -26.23
CA PRO A 707 30.72 -2.63 -27.55
C PRO A 707 30.46 -1.12 -27.68
N LYS A 708 31.20 -0.44 -28.54
CA LYS A 708 31.00 1.00 -28.78
C LYS A 708 29.77 1.22 -29.63
N THR A 709 28.96 2.21 -29.28
CA THR A 709 27.85 2.72 -30.12
C THR A 709 28.36 3.15 -31.49
N GLU A 710 27.77 2.62 -32.55
CA GLU A 710 28.04 2.98 -33.95
C GLU A 710 26.77 3.51 -34.60
N LEU A 711 26.73 4.82 -34.87
CA LEU A 711 25.63 5.48 -35.56
C LEU A 711 26.08 6.02 -36.92
N ALA A 712 25.17 6.05 -37.89
CA ALA A 712 25.45 6.62 -39.20
C ALA A 712 25.69 8.14 -39.09
N PHE A 713 26.56 8.69 -39.94
CA PHE A 713 26.71 10.15 -40.08
C PHE A 713 25.37 10.76 -40.55
N PRO A 714 24.92 11.91 -39.99
CA PRO A 714 25.61 12.78 -39.02
C PRO A 714 25.36 12.46 -37.54
N TYR A 715 24.58 11.43 -37.21
CA TYR A 715 24.17 11.08 -35.83
C TYR A 715 25.33 10.61 -34.93
N SER A 716 26.47 10.23 -35.50
CA SER A 716 27.70 9.91 -34.77
C SER A 716 28.41 11.12 -34.13
N LEU A 717 28.07 12.36 -34.53
CA LEU A 717 28.69 13.58 -34.02
C LEU A 717 28.15 13.97 -32.63
N ARG A 718 28.62 13.32 -31.55
CA ARG A 718 28.18 13.60 -30.16
C ARG A 718 28.04 15.09 -29.77
N PRO A 719 28.94 16.01 -30.18
CA PRO A 719 28.79 17.44 -29.88
C PRO A 719 27.45 18.06 -30.32
N THR A 720 26.80 17.56 -31.38
CA THR A 720 25.53 18.11 -31.87
C THR A 720 24.38 17.87 -30.89
N LEU A 721 24.52 16.92 -29.97
CA LEU A 721 23.53 16.64 -28.92
C LEU A 721 23.41 17.79 -27.92
N ALA A 722 24.41 18.67 -27.78
CA ALA A 722 24.25 19.87 -26.96
C ALA A 722 23.17 20.80 -27.53
N GLY A 723 23.10 20.93 -28.86
CA GLY A 723 22.02 21.64 -29.55
C GLY A 723 20.68 20.91 -29.45
N TRP A 724 20.70 19.56 -29.50
CA TRP A 724 19.50 18.76 -29.26
C TRP A 724 18.93 18.97 -27.85
N ASN A 725 19.78 18.93 -26.83
CA ASN A 725 19.41 19.18 -25.43
C ASN A 725 18.84 20.58 -25.25
N LEU A 726 19.44 21.60 -25.86
CA LEU A 726 18.91 22.97 -25.83
C LEU A 726 17.47 23.06 -26.38
N LEU A 727 17.12 22.26 -27.40
CA LEU A 727 15.81 22.30 -28.04
C LEU A 727 14.78 21.41 -27.33
N PHE A 728 15.19 20.22 -26.86
CA PHE A 728 14.27 19.14 -26.50
C PHE A 728 14.37 18.63 -25.06
N HIS A 729 15.39 19.04 -24.30
CA HIS A 729 15.54 18.63 -22.90
C HIS A 729 15.02 19.69 -21.93
N ASP A 730 14.30 19.24 -20.90
CA ASP A 730 13.86 20.04 -19.76
C ASP A 730 14.42 19.40 -18.49
N ASN A 731 15.36 20.10 -17.84
CA ASN A 731 16.07 19.61 -16.66
C ASN A 731 15.35 19.92 -15.34
N ALA A 732 14.06 20.23 -15.37
CA ALA A 732 13.29 20.49 -14.16
C ALA A 732 12.84 19.18 -13.49
N VAL A 733 13.09 19.06 -12.19
CA VAL A 733 12.49 18.07 -11.30
C VAL A 733 10.96 18.18 -11.36
N TYR A 734 10.26 17.05 -11.21
CA TYR A 734 8.80 17.03 -11.18
C TYR A 734 8.25 17.97 -10.11
N GLN A 735 7.22 18.74 -10.47
CA GLN A 735 6.52 19.64 -9.56
C GLN A 735 5.07 19.16 -9.44
N PRO A 736 4.62 18.75 -8.24
CA PRO A 736 3.25 18.31 -8.02
C PRO A 736 2.24 19.39 -8.39
N ASP A 737 1.16 18.98 -9.07
CA ASP A 737 0.02 19.85 -9.31
C ASP A 737 -0.78 19.98 -8.01
N PRO A 738 -0.87 21.19 -7.41
CA PRO A 738 -1.58 21.39 -6.15
C PRO A 738 -3.10 21.20 -6.25
N THR A 739 -3.64 21.08 -7.46
CA THR A 739 -5.07 20.82 -7.72
C THR A 739 -5.38 19.33 -7.83
N GLN A 740 -4.36 18.46 -7.88
CA GLN A 740 -4.49 17.03 -8.06
C GLN A 740 -4.25 16.25 -6.77
N SER A 741 -4.79 15.04 -6.69
CA SER A 741 -4.58 14.16 -5.53
C SER A 741 -3.12 13.68 -5.45
N LEU A 742 -2.69 13.24 -4.27
CA LEU A 742 -1.36 12.65 -4.08
C LEU A 742 -1.16 11.43 -4.97
N ALA A 743 -2.16 10.55 -5.08
CA ALA A 743 -2.11 9.37 -5.93
C ALA A 743 -1.96 9.73 -7.41
N TRP A 744 -2.63 10.81 -7.85
CA TRP A 744 -2.47 11.32 -9.21
C TRP A 744 -1.07 11.88 -9.43
N ASN A 745 -0.56 12.72 -8.51
CA ASN A 745 0.80 13.28 -8.60
C ASN A 745 1.88 12.18 -8.53
N ARG A 746 1.68 11.14 -7.72
CA ARG A 746 2.53 9.93 -7.68
C ARG A 746 2.51 9.21 -9.02
N GLY A 747 1.33 9.02 -9.61
CA GLY A 747 1.18 8.40 -10.92
C GLY A 747 1.87 9.19 -12.02
N ALA A 748 1.66 10.50 -12.05
CA ALA A 748 2.33 11.42 -12.98
C ALA A 748 3.86 11.35 -12.82
N TYR A 749 4.35 11.42 -11.59
CA TYR A 749 5.77 11.31 -11.27
C TYR A 749 6.40 9.99 -11.76
N LEU A 750 5.72 8.87 -11.56
CA LEU A 750 6.18 7.56 -12.02
C LEU A 750 6.12 7.43 -13.54
N VAL A 751 5.06 7.91 -14.18
CA VAL A 751 4.87 7.81 -15.64
C VAL A 751 5.80 8.75 -16.42
N GLU A 752 5.97 9.99 -15.95
CA GLU A 752 6.81 11.02 -16.58
C GLU A 752 8.28 10.91 -16.20
N GLY A 753 8.58 10.34 -15.03
CA GLY A 753 9.91 10.20 -14.46
C GLY A 753 10.47 8.80 -14.63
N ALA A 754 10.50 8.03 -13.53
CA ALA A 754 11.18 6.73 -13.48
C ALA A 754 10.72 5.78 -14.58
N GLY A 755 9.41 5.59 -14.76
CA GLY A 755 8.83 4.67 -15.74
C GLY A 755 8.86 5.14 -17.19
N HIS A 756 9.30 6.38 -17.44
CA HIS A 756 9.59 6.97 -18.75
C HIS A 756 8.62 6.56 -19.88
N CYS A 757 7.31 6.43 -19.59
CA CYS A 757 6.38 5.74 -20.50
C CYS A 757 6.26 6.45 -21.85
N ALA A 758 6.46 7.77 -21.88
CA ALA A 758 6.49 8.57 -23.09
C ALA A 758 7.60 8.17 -24.08
N ALA A 759 8.69 7.54 -23.61
CA ALA A 759 9.77 7.04 -24.46
C ALA A 759 9.28 5.96 -25.45
N CYS A 760 8.26 5.18 -25.10
CA CYS A 760 7.68 4.18 -26.01
C CYS A 760 6.30 4.61 -26.53
N HIS A 761 5.51 5.30 -25.71
CA HIS A 761 4.11 5.60 -25.98
C HIS A 761 3.84 7.00 -26.52
N SER A 762 4.86 7.76 -26.92
CA SER A 762 4.69 9.05 -27.61
C SER A 762 5.34 9.05 -29.01
N PRO A 763 4.75 9.75 -29.99
CA PRO A 763 5.33 9.83 -31.32
C PRO A 763 6.57 10.72 -31.31
N ARG A 764 7.60 10.34 -32.08
CA ARG A 764 8.84 11.10 -32.22
C ARG A 764 8.86 11.98 -33.47
N ASN A 765 9.65 13.04 -33.45
CA ASN A 765 9.94 13.88 -34.62
C ASN A 765 11.15 13.31 -35.41
N ALA A 766 11.49 13.92 -36.55
CA ALA A 766 12.57 13.46 -37.42
C ALA A 766 13.98 13.51 -36.78
N LEU A 767 14.13 14.24 -35.66
CA LEU A 767 15.37 14.31 -34.87
C LEU A 767 15.36 13.35 -33.67
N GLY A 768 14.39 12.43 -33.62
CA GLY A 768 14.27 11.42 -32.56
C GLY A 768 13.70 11.95 -31.24
N ALA A 769 13.32 13.22 -31.13
CA ALA A 769 12.73 13.77 -29.92
C ALA A 769 11.21 13.53 -29.85
N GLU A 770 10.70 13.30 -28.64
CA GLU A 770 9.27 13.17 -28.38
C GLU A 770 8.50 14.43 -28.82
N LYS A 771 7.37 14.24 -29.51
CA LYS A 771 6.50 15.36 -29.89
C LYS A 771 5.76 15.86 -28.65
N ARG A 772 5.94 17.15 -28.35
CA ARG A 772 5.31 17.84 -27.22
C ARG A 772 3.87 18.25 -27.53
N GLY A 773 3.06 18.40 -26.48
CA GLY A 773 1.70 18.93 -26.53
C GLY A 773 0.63 17.88 -26.23
N LEU A 774 -0.54 18.35 -25.79
CA LEU A 774 -1.61 17.51 -25.22
C LEU A 774 -2.13 16.41 -26.18
N GLY A 775 -2.07 16.65 -27.50
CA GLY A 775 -2.49 15.67 -28.51
C GLY A 775 -1.42 14.66 -28.92
N SER A 776 -0.17 14.82 -28.47
CA SER A 776 0.95 13.91 -28.81
C SER A 776 1.50 13.19 -27.59
N TYR A 777 1.42 13.79 -26.41
CA TYR A 777 1.82 13.15 -25.16
C TYR A 777 1.02 11.86 -24.93
N LEU A 778 1.74 10.73 -24.85
CA LEU A 778 1.18 9.39 -24.65
C LEU A 778 0.14 8.96 -25.71
N ALA A 779 0.24 9.50 -26.92
CA ALA A 779 -0.69 9.26 -28.03
C ALA A 779 -0.38 8.00 -28.85
N GLY A 780 0.53 7.14 -28.38
CA GLY A 780 1.05 5.98 -29.08
C GLY A 780 2.44 6.26 -29.67
N GLY A 781 3.19 5.21 -29.96
CA GLY A 781 4.56 5.34 -30.44
C GLY A 781 5.13 4.03 -31.00
N GLU A 782 6.44 3.95 -31.08
CA GLU A 782 7.16 2.76 -31.56
C GLU A 782 8.39 2.50 -30.68
N ALA A 783 8.65 1.22 -30.41
CA ALA A 783 9.82 0.75 -29.66
C ALA A 783 10.27 -0.61 -30.22
N GLU A 784 11.55 -0.74 -30.56
CA GLU A 784 12.17 -2.00 -31.04
C GLU A 784 11.40 -2.69 -32.18
N GLY A 785 10.82 -1.91 -33.10
CA GLY A 785 10.01 -2.44 -34.21
C GLY A 785 8.59 -2.88 -33.83
N TRP A 786 8.14 -2.60 -32.61
CA TRP A 786 6.77 -2.77 -32.14
C TRP A 786 6.02 -1.44 -32.12
N THR A 787 4.73 -1.47 -32.46
CA THR A 787 3.84 -0.32 -32.28
C THR A 787 3.28 -0.30 -30.87
N ALA A 788 3.57 0.76 -30.12
CA ALA A 788 3.07 0.98 -28.76
C ALA A 788 1.70 1.67 -28.79
N PRO A 789 0.69 1.17 -28.04
CA PRO A 789 -0.65 1.75 -28.03
C PRO A 789 -0.70 3.13 -27.35
N ALA A 790 -1.74 3.92 -27.64
CA ALA A 790 -1.95 5.20 -26.99
C ALA A 790 -2.40 5.03 -25.52
N LEU A 791 -1.63 5.55 -24.57
CA LEU A 791 -2.00 5.51 -23.15
C LEU A 791 -2.98 6.65 -22.77
N ASN A 792 -3.00 7.74 -23.55
CA ASN A 792 -3.94 8.84 -23.33
C ASN A 792 -5.38 8.57 -23.81
N GLN A 793 -5.66 7.37 -24.34
CA GLN A 793 -6.97 6.95 -24.86
C GLN A 793 -7.51 5.69 -24.14
N LEU A 794 -6.87 5.23 -23.07
CA LEU A 794 -7.26 4.00 -22.37
C LEU A 794 -8.71 4.05 -21.87
N ALA A 795 -9.19 5.20 -21.41
CA ALA A 795 -10.55 5.39 -20.91
C ALA A 795 -11.62 5.59 -22.02
N SER A 796 -11.23 5.87 -23.27
CA SER A 796 -12.16 6.27 -24.34
C SER A 796 -12.06 5.45 -25.63
N GLY A 797 -11.22 4.41 -25.67
CA GLY A 797 -11.07 3.52 -26.82
C GLY A 797 -12.28 2.63 -27.09
N ALA A 798 -12.25 1.88 -28.19
CA ALA A 798 -13.34 0.95 -28.57
C ALA A 798 -13.62 -0.13 -27.51
N THR A 799 -12.59 -0.51 -26.75
CA THR A 799 -12.69 -1.35 -25.55
C THR A 799 -12.04 -0.57 -24.40
N PRO A 800 -12.81 0.22 -23.62
CA PRO A 800 -12.25 1.02 -22.54
C PRO A 800 -11.66 0.14 -21.43
N TRP A 801 -10.53 0.58 -20.89
CA TRP A 801 -9.88 0.01 -19.72
C TRP A 801 -10.57 0.49 -18.45
N THR A 802 -10.81 -0.43 -17.52
CA THR A 802 -11.12 -0.09 -16.13
C THR A 802 -9.84 0.02 -15.29
N ALA A 803 -9.94 0.66 -14.12
CA ALA A 803 -8.82 0.78 -13.20
C ALA A 803 -8.29 -0.60 -12.75
N ASP A 804 -9.17 -1.54 -12.42
CA ASP A 804 -8.76 -2.86 -11.98
C ASP A 804 -8.13 -3.69 -13.11
N GLU A 805 -8.65 -3.60 -14.33
CA GLU A 805 -8.06 -4.28 -15.49
C GLU A 805 -6.67 -3.74 -15.84
N LEU A 806 -6.48 -2.41 -15.79
CA LEU A 806 -5.17 -1.80 -16.07
C LEU A 806 -4.17 -2.11 -14.94
N PHE A 807 -4.60 -2.02 -13.68
CA PHE A 807 -3.79 -2.44 -12.54
C PHE A 807 -3.36 -3.91 -12.68
N GLN A 808 -4.30 -4.81 -12.97
CA GLN A 808 -3.99 -6.23 -13.15
C GLN A 808 -3.02 -6.46 -14.31
N TYR A 809 -3.21 -5.77 -15.44
CA TYR A 809 -2.31 -5.86 -16.58
C TYR A 809 -0.91 -5.37 -16.25
N LEU A 810 -0.76 -4.20 -15.64
CA LEU A 810 0.54 -3.66 -15.23
C LEU A 810 1.23 -4.52 -14.15
N ARG A 811 0.46 -5.26 -13.35
CA ARG A 811 0.98 -6.15 -12.32
C ARG A 811 1.39 -7.53 -12.84
N THR A 812 0.62 -8.09 -13.76
CA THR A 812 0.73 -9.51 -14.13
C THR A 812 1.08 -9.74 -15.59
N GLY A 813 0.98 -8.70 -16.41
CA GLY A 813 1.15 -8.77 -17.87
C GLY A 813 -0.07 -9.33 -18.58
N TYR A 814 -1.22 -9.46 -17.90
CA TYR A 814 -2.43 -10.03 -18.48
C TYR A 814 -3.71 -9.31 -18.04
N SER A 815 -4.63 -9.15 -19.00
CA SER A 815 -6.03 -8.82 -18.75
C SER A 815 -6.92 -9.62 -19.70
N ALA A 816 -8.01 -10.18 -19.19
CA ALA A 816 -8.89 -11.04 -19.98
C ALA A 816 -9.46 -10.35 -21.24
N ARG A 817 -9.67 -9.03 -21.18
CA ARG A 817 -10.21 -8.23 -22.30
C ARG A 817 -9.14 -7.62 -23.20
N HIS A 818 -7.88 -7.56 -22.75
CA HIS A 818 -6.82 -6.84 -23.46
C HIS A 818 -5.63 -7.74 -23.86
N GLY A 819 -5.61 -8.99 -23.41
CA GLY A 819 -4.60 -9.98 -23.78
C GLY A 819 -3.36 -9.95 -22.89
N VAL A 820 -2.25 -10.42 -23.45
CA VAL A 820 -0.96 -10.65 -22.77
C VAL A 820 0.04 -9.61 -23.25
N ALA A 821 0.87 -9.08 -22.34
CA ALA A 821 2.01 -8.23 -22.66
C ALA A 821 3.08 -9.04 -23.44
N ALA A 822 3.55 -8.48 -24.55
CA ALA A 822 4.53 -9.11 -25.44
C ALA A 822 5.56 -8.09 -25.89
N GLY A 823 6.67 -8.58 -26.45
CA GLY A 823 7.76 -7.74 -26.94
C GLY A 823 8.36 -6.87 -25.83
N PRO A 824 8.67 -5.59 -26.12
CA PRO A 824 9.33 -4.68 -25.17
C PRO A 824 8.51 -4.41 -23.90
N MET A 825 7.19 -4.63 -23.93
CA MET A 825 6.35 -4.42 -22.76
C MET A 825 6.50 -5.54 -21.73
N ALA A 826 6.84 -6.77 -22.13
CA ALA A 826 6.96 -7.90 -21.21
C ALA A 826 7.99 -7.67 -20.07
N PRO A 827 9.23 -7.21 -20.35
CA PRO A 827 10.18 -6.91 -19.28
C PRO A 827 9.80 -5.65 -18.47
N VAL A 828 9.11 -4.67 -19.05
CA VAL A 828 8.58 -3.51 -18.31
C VAL A 828 7.59 -3.96 -17.23
N ILE A 829 6.73 -4.93 -17.55
CA ILE A 829 5.81 -5.51 -16.56
C ILE A 829 6.58 -6.17 -15.42
N HIS A 830 7.72 -6.81 -15.66
CA HIS A 830 8.53 -7.40 -14.60
C HIS A 830 9.01 -6.32 -13.61
N GLY A 831 9.53 -5.19 -14.11
CA GLY A 831 9.91 -4.05 -13.26
C GLY A 831 8.73 -3.45 -12.49
N LEU A 832 7.57 -3.30 -13.14
CA LEU A 832 6.35 -2.78 -12.49
C LEU A 832 5.75 -3.75 -11.47
N ALA A 833 5.93 -5.06 -11.64
CA ALA A 833 5.44 -6.08 -10.72
C ALA A 833 6.18 -6.06 -9.37
N GLU A 834 7.43 -5.58 -9.35
CA GLU A 834 8.24 -5.37 -8.15
C GLU A 834 7.79 -4.16 -7.32
N LEU A 835 6.97 -3.26 -7.90
CA LEU A 835 6.52 -2.05 -7.23
C LEU A 835 5.34 -2.31 -6.27
N PRO A 836 5.23 -1.51 -5.19
CA PRO A 836 4.06 -1.55 -4.31
C PRO A 836 2.73 -1.38 -5.04
N ASP A 837 1.66 -2.01 -4.55
CA ASP A 837 0.29 -1.86 -5.09
C ASP A 837 -0.17 -0.42 -5.19
N SER A 838 0.21 0.41 -4.23
CA SER A 838 -0.09 1.85 -4.25
C SER A 838 0.47 2.54 -5.49
N ASP A 839 1.66 2.14 -5.95
CA ASP A 839 2.37 2.80 -7.05
C ASP A 839 1.78 2.39 -8.40
N VAL A 840 1.50 1.09 -8.60
CA VAL A 840 0.83 0.60 -9.82
C VAL A 840 -0.59 1.16 -9.92
N ARG A 841 -1.29 1.31 -8.79
CA ARG A 841 -2.60 1.99 -8.75
C ARG A 841 -2.49 3.49 -9.03
N ALA A 842 -1.45 4.16 -8.53
CA ALA A 842 -1.21 5.58 -8.82
C ALA A 842 -0.96 5.81 -10.33
N ILE A 843 -0.13 4.97 -10.97
CA ILE A 843 0.08 4.96 -12.43
C ILE A 843 -1.28 4.82 -13.15
N THR A 844 -2.09 3.85 -12.71
CA THR A 844 -3.43 3.61 -13.26
C THR A 844 -4.34 4.83 -13.12
N THR A 845 -4.36 5.46 -11.94
CA THR A 845 -5.14 6.69 -11.67
C THR A 845 -4.76 7.81 -12.62
N TYR A 846 -3.46 8.07 -12.80
CA TYR A 846 -2.98 9.12 -13.70
C TYR A 846 -3.33 8.81 -15.17
N LEU A 847 -3.03 7.60 -15.65
CA LEU A 847 -3.25 7.25 -17.06
C LEU A 847 -4.72 7.29 -17.48
N LEU A 848 -5.65 6.89 -16.60
CA LEU A 848 -7.08 6.90 -16.90
C LEU A 848 -7.72 8.31 -16.84
N ASP A 849 -7.06 9.27 -16.19
CA ASP A 849 -7.52 10.66 -16.13
C ASP A 849 -7.02 11.53 -17.31
N LEU A 850 -6.12 10.99 -18.15
CA LEU A 850 -5.53 11.76 -19.25
C LEU A 850 -6.60 12.25 -20.25
N PRO A 851 -6.55 13.53 -20.67
CA PRO A 851 -7.60 14.18 -21.45
C PRO A 851 -7.64 13.80 -22.95
N GLY A 852 -6.86 12.82 -23.39
CA GLY A 852 -6.69 12.46 -24.81
C GLY A 852 -7.99 12.05 -25.53
N GLY A 853 -9.04 11.69 -24.79
CA GLY A 853 -10.37 11.40 -25.35
C GLY A 853 -11.21 12.63 -25.76
N LYS A 854 -10.91 13.85 -25.30
CA LYS A 854 -11.78 15.03 -25.57
C LYS A 854 -11.33 15.92 -26.74
N ALA A 855 -10.07 15.81 -27.17
CA ALA A 855 -9.48 16.74 -28.14
C ALA A 855 -9.44 16.22 -29.60
N ALA A 856 -9.65 14.93 -29.86
CA ALA A 856 -9.57 14.34 -31.21
C ALA A 856 -10.93 14.22 -31.94
N GLY A 857 -12.04 14.64 -31.32
CA GLY A 857 -13.41 14.52 -31.86
C GLY A 857 -13.83 15.55 -32.93
N LYS A 858 -12.89 16.13 -33.70
CA LYS A 858 -13.20 17.02 -34.83
C LYS A 858 -12.36 16.71 -36.07
N ALA A 859 -12.38 15.48 -36.53
CA ALA A 859 -12.29 15.17 -37.96
C ALA A 859 -12.78 13.74 -38.22
N VAL A 860 -13.79 13.64 -39.09
CA VAL A 860 -14.38 12.43 -39.68
C VAL A 860 -15.37 11.65 -38.82
N SER A 861 -16.55 12.25 -38.65
CA SER A 861 -17.80 11.56 -38.36
C SER A 861 -18.32 10.79 -39.58
N LYS A 862 -18.62 9.50 -39.42
CA LYS A 862 -19.86 8.90 -39.94
C LYS A 862 -20.26 7.68 -39.11
N GLU A 863 -21.54 7.64 -38.77
CA GLU A 863 -22.20 6.76 -37.80
C GLU A 863 -22.09 5.26 -38.11
N ALA A 864 -22.09 4.45 -37.04
CA ALA A 864 -22.64 3.10 -37.05
C ALA A 864 -23.46 2.86 -35.75
N PRO A 865 -24.59 2.11 -35.79
CA PRO A 865 -25.57 2.03 -34.71
C PRO A 865 -25.18 1.04 -33.59
N GLY A 866 -25.79 1.21 -32.41
CA GLY A 866 -25.44 0.57 -31.14
C GLY A 866 -25.59 -0.96 -31.02
N PRO A 867 -25.13 -1.53 -29.89
CA PRO A 867 -24.91 -2.97 -29.72
C PRO A 867 -26.21 -3.74 -29.45
N ALA A 868 -26.41 -4.84 -30.17
CA ALA A 868 -27.38 -5.89 -29.86
C ALA A 868 -26.69 -7.07 -29.15
N PRO A 869 -27.40 -7.80 -28.26
CA PRO A 869 -26.81 -8.83 -27.40
C PRO A 869 -26.42 -10.09 -28.19
N ALA A 870 -25.27 -10.68 -27.84
CA ALA A 870 -24.76 -11.90 -28.43
C ALA A 870 -25.56 -13.13 -27.95
N THR A 871 -26.33 -13.75 -28.86
CA THR A 871 -26.81 -15.14 -28.72
C THR A 871 -25.90 -16.09 -29.49
N ALA A 872 -25.72 -17.28 -28.92
CA ALA A 872 -24.96 -18.37 -29.48
C ALA A 872 -25.54 -18.91 -30.81
N ALA A 873 -24.65 -19.47 -31.62
CA ALA A 873 -24.85 -20.30 -32.81
C ALA A 873 -25.31 -19.61 -34.11
N ALA A 874 -24.39 -19.55 -35.10
CA ALA A 874 -24.70 -19.83 -36.51
C ALA A 874 -23.39 -20.04 -37.31
N ALA A 875 -23.22 -21.25 -37.84
CA ALA A 875 -22.48 -21.44 -39.08
C ALA A 875 -23.27 -20.75 -40.21
N GLY A 876 -22.65 -19.83 -40.96
CA GLY A 876 -23.35 -19.10 -42.02
C GLY A 876 -22.50 -18.09 -42.78
N THR A 877 -22.07 -18.51 -43.97
CA THR A 877 -21.95 -17.79 -45.26
C THR A 877 -21.48 -16.32 -45.28
N LEU A 878 -20.32 -16.09 -45.91
CA LEU A 878 -19.73 -14.79 -46.26
C LEU A 878 -20.65 -13.93 -47.17
N PRO A 879 -20.71 -12.58 -47.02
CA PRO A 879 -21.46 -11.71 -47.92
C PRO A 879 -20.77 -11.54 -49.27
N ALA A 880 -21.55 -11.67 -50.35
CA ALA A 880 -21.10 -11.55 -51.73
C ALA A 880 -21.12 -10.10 -52.22
N ALA A 881 -19.93 -9.49 -52.35
CA ALA A 881 -19.66 -8.40 -53.29
C ALA A 881 -18.14 -8.25 -53.52
N VAL A 882 -17.51 -9.30 -54.06
CA VAL A 882 -16.12 -9.29 -54.51
C VAL A 882 -16.11 -9.80 -55.96
N ARG A 883 -15.43 -9.10 -56.87
CA ARG A 883 -15.31 -9.50 -58.28
C ARG A 883 -14.85 -10.96 -58.35
N GLN A 884 -15.48 -11.78 -59.20
CA GLN A 884 -15.37 -13.25 -59.19
C GLN A 884 -13.96 -13.87 -59.09
N PRO A 885 -12.87 -13.32 -59.69
CA PRO A 885 -11.53 -13.88 -59.49
C PRO A 885 -10.93 -13.61 -58.08
N ASP A 886 -11.33 -12.53 -57.41
CA ASP A 886 -10.84 -12.16 -56.08
C ASP A 886 -11.57 -12.96 -54.98
N ALA A 887 -12.85 -13.28 -55.17
CA ALA A 887 -13.64 -14.07 -54.23
C ALA A 887 -13.14 -15.52 -54.10
N GLN A 888 -12.77 -16.15 -55.23
CA GLN A 888 -12.20 -17.49 -55.24
C GLN A 888 -10.83 -17.53 -54.55
N ARG A 889 -9.98 -16.53 -54.79
CA ARG A 889 -8.67 -16.40 -54.15
C ARG A 889 -8.79 -16.18 -52.64
N LEU A 890 -9.68 -15.29 -52.19
CA LEU A 890 -9.95 -15.07 -50.77
C LEU A 890 -10.48 -16.35 -50.08
N PHE A 891 -11.39 -17.08 -50.73
CA PHE A 891 -11.92 -18.33 -50.20
C PHE A 891 -10.83 -19.40 -50.03
N VAL A 892 -9.96 -19.58 -51.04
CA VAL A 892 -8.84 -20.54 -50.98
C VAL A 892 -7.81 -20.13 -49.92
N ASN A 893 -7.46 -18.83 -49.85
CA ASN A 893 -6.54 -18.32 -48.81
C ASN A 893 -7.10 -18.56 -47.40
N HIS A 894 -8.41 -18.31 -47.18
CA HIS A 894 -9.04 -18.58 -45.88
C HIS A 894 -9.07 -20.06 -45.54
N ALA A 895 -9.31 -20.95 -46.51
CA ALA A 895 -9.27 -22.40 -46.29
C ALA A 895 -7.86 -22.90 -45.93
N ASN A 896 -6.82 -22.35 -46.55
CA ASN A 896 -5.43 -22.65 -46.19
C ASN A 896 -5.08 -22.13 -44.80
N GLY A 897 -5.42 -20.86 -44.51
CA GLY A 897 -5.21 -20.25 -43.20
C GLY A 897 -5.94 -20.99 -42.08
N GLU A 898 -7.16 -21.46 -42.34
CA GLU A 898 -7.92 -22.30 -41.42
C GLU A 898 -7.19 -23.61 -41.11
N ARG A 899 -6.70 -24.30 -42.14
CA ARG A 899 -5.94 -25.55 -41.95
C ARG A 899 -4.68 -25.32 -41.12
N ILE A 900 -3.95 -24.22 -41.36
CA ILE A 900 -2.77 -23.87 -40.56
C ILE A 900 -3.20 -23.62 -39.10
N TYR A 901 -4.21 -22.79 -38.89
CA TYR A 901 -4.71 -22.47 -37.55
C TYR A 901 -5.14 -23.72 -36.79
N GLN A 902 -5.91 -24.63 -37.40
CA GLN A 902 -6.40 -25.84 -36.74
C GLN A 902 -5.26 -26.78 -36.31
N ASN A 903 -4.17 -26.84 -37.07
CA ASN A 903 -3.05 -27.75 -36.78
C ASN A 903 -1.98 -27.12 -35.88
N ALA A 904 -1.77 -25.81 -35.95
CA ALA A 904 -0.66 -25.13 -35.27
C ALA A 904 -1.10 -24.24 -34.09
N CYS A 905 -2.31 -23.67 -34.13
CA CYS A 905 -2.72 -22.61 -33.20
C CYS A 905 -3.91 -23.00 -32.31
N ALA A 906 -4.85 -23.80 -32.82
CA ALA A 906 -6.13 -24.07 -32.18
C ALA A 906 -6.00 -24.74 -30.82
N ALA A 907 -5.01 -25.62 -30.62
CA ALA A 907 -4.78 -26.27 -29.33
C ALA A 907 -4.64 -25.25 -28.18
N CYS A 908 -3.96 -24.12 -28.44
CA CYS A 908 -3.77 -23.06 -27.46
C CYS A 908 -4.83 -21.95 -27.56
N HIS A 909 -5.33 -21.62 -28.75
CA HIS A 909 -6.17 -20.43 -28.96
C HIS A 909 -7.68 -20.71 -29.14
N GLU A 910 -8.11 -21.95 -29.41
CA GLU A 910 -9.51 -22.25 -29.69
C GLU A 910 -10.35 -22.30 -28.41
N ALA A 911 -11.38 -21.45 -28.29
CA ALA A 911 -12.22 -21.41 -27.09
C ALA A 911 -12.84 -22.79 -26.76
N GLY A 912 -12.71 -23.24 -25.51
CA GLY A 912 -13.41 -24.43 -25.00
C GLY A 912 -12.79 -25.80 -25.30
N SER A 913 -11.60 -25.89 -25.89
CA SER A 913 -10.89 -27.17 -26.09
C SER A 913 -9.62 -27.27 -25.23
N GLY A 914 -9.63 -28.19 -24.25
CA GLY A 914 -8.45 -28.69 -23.52
C GLY A 914 -8.18 -28.10 -22.13
N PRO A 915 -7.53 -28.85 -21.22
CA PRO A 915 -7.00 -28.33 -19.96
C PRO A 915 -5.96 -27.22 -20.20
N THR A 916 -5.88 -26.24 -19.31
CA THR A 916 -4.94 -25.10 -19.34
C THR A 916 -3.51 -25.52 -19.00
N LEU A 917 -2.94 -26.43 -19.78
CA LEU A 917 -1.63 -27.04 -19.52
C LEU A 917 -0.45 -26.14 -19.90
N PHE A 918 -0.71 -25.00 -20.58
CA PHE A 918 0.33 -24.15 -21.17
C PHE A 918 0.12 -22.64 -20.89
N GLY A 919 -0.46 -22.29 -19.74
CA GLY A 919 -0.66 -20.90 -19.30
C GLY A 919 -2.05 -20.31 -19.62
N VAL A 920 -2.13 -18.98 -19.78
CA VAL A 920 -3.40 -18.28 -20.01
C VAL A 920 -3.87 -18.43 -21.46
N LYS A 921 -5.18 -18.51 -21.65
CA LYS A 921 -5.83 -18.68 -22.97
C LYS A 921 -6.62 -17.42 -23.34
N PRO A 922 -5.96 -16.33 -23.78
CA PRO A 922 -6.65 -15.12 -24.16
C PRO A 922 -7.53 -15.36 -25.39
N SER A 923 -8.74 -14.80 -25.39
CA SER A 923 -9.59 -14.82 -26.58
C SER A 923 -8.93 -14.02 -27.69
N LEU A 924 -8.70 -14.65 -28.85
CA LEU A 924 -8.20 -13.94 -30.03
C LEU A 924 -9.19 -12.87 -30.52
N ALA A 925 -10.50 -13.04 -30.29
CA ALA A 925 -11.51 -12.05 -30.67
C ALA A 925 -11.34 -10.71 -29.92
N SER A 926 -10.80 -10.73 -28.70
CA SER A 926 -10.52 -9.51 -27.92
C SER A 926 -9.09 -9.01 -28.06
N ASN A 927 -8.24 -9.65 -28.88
CA ASN A 927 -6.86 -9.24 -29.05
C ASN A 927 -6.76 -7.97 -29.92
N PRO A 928 -6.28 -6.83 -29.40
CA PRO A 928 -6.26 -5.57 -30.13
C PRO A 928 -5.38 -5.61 -31.39
N ASN A 929 -4.38 -6.50 -31.46
CA ASN A 929 -3.51 -6.63 -32.64
C ASN A 929 -4.28 -7.15 -33.86
N LEU A 930 -5.36 -7.93 -33.67
CA LEU A 930 -6.21 -8.40 -34.76
C LEU A 930 -7.15 -7.29 -35.28
N HIS A 931 -7.40 -6.25 -34.49
CA HIS A 931 -8.20 -5.08 -34.86
C HIS A 931 -7.37 -3.89 -35.34
N ALA A 932 -6.04 -3.97 -35.21
CA ALA A 932 -5.13 -2.90 -35.59
C ALA A 932 -5.17 -2.60 -37.10
N ALA A 933 -4.83 -1.35 -37.46
CA ALA A 933 -4.79 -0.89 -38.84
C ALA A 933 -3.64 -1.55 -39.64
N ILE A 934 -2.52 -1.87 -38.99
CA ILE A 934 -1.36 -2.55 -39.56
C ILE A 934 -1.11 -3.90 -38.86
N PRO A 935 -0.59 -4.93 -39.56
CA PRO A 935 -0.44 -6.27 -39.01
C PRO A 935 0.84 -6.49 -38.19
N ASP A 936 1.70 -5.47 -38.05
CA ASP A 936 3.09 -5.62 -37.62
C ASP A 936 3.24 -6.33 -36.26
N ASN A 937 2.55 -5.89 -35.21
CA ASN A 937 2.62 -6.55 -33.90
C ASN A 937 2.12 -8.00 -33.94
N LEU A 938 1.09 -8.30 -34.76
CA LEU A 938 0.62 -9.68 -34.94
C LEU A 938 1.67 -10.52 -35.66
N LEU A 939 2.33 -9.97 -36.69
CA LEU A 939 3.43 -10.62 -37.38
C LEU A 939 4.61 -10.88 -36.45
N GLN A 940 4.96 -9.92 -35.60
CA GLN A 940 6.01 -10.10 -34.59
C GLN A 940 5.71 -11.32 -33.70
N VAL A 941 4.50 -11.39 -33.15
CA VAL A 941 4.06 -12.50 -32.30
C VAL A 941 4.00 -13.83 -33.07
N VAL A 942 3.51 -13.86 -34.31
CA VAL A 942 3.41 -15.10 -35.10
C VAL A 942 4.79 -15.61 -35.51
N LEU A 943 5.68 -14.72 -35.96
CA LEU A 943 6.99 -15.12 -36.46
C LEU A 943 7.95 -15.45 -35.31
N HIS A 944 7.98 -14.64 -34.26
CA HIS A 944 8.97 -14.75 -33.18
C HIS A 944 8.42 -15.41 -31.90
N GLY A 945 7.09 -15.47 -31.74
CA GLY A 945 6.45 -16.03 -30.55
C GLY A 945 6.53 -15.10 -29.34
N ILE A 946 6.19 -15.63 -28.18
CA ILE A 946 6.35 -15.02 -26.87
C ILE A 946 7.21 -15.97 -26.05
N GLN A 947 8.52 -15.85 -26.24
CA GLN A 947 9.51 -16.75 -25.67
C GLN A 947 9.78 -16.47 -24.18
N GLN A 948 9.71 -15.18 -23.81
CA GLN A 948 9.91 -14.66 -22.46
C GLN A 948 8.66 -13.87 -22.07
N PRO A 949 7.60 -14.52 -21.57
CA PRO A 949 6.40 -13.82 -21.13
C PRO A 949 6.70 -12.98 -19.88
N ALA A 950 5.87 -11.96 -19.64
CA ALA A 950 6.00 -11.09 -18.47
C ALA A 950 5.93 -11.84 -17.13
N ASN A 951 5.24 -12.98 -17.10
CA ASN A 951 5.29 -13.93 -16.01
C ASN A 951 5.22 -15.37 -16.55
N GLU A 952 5.80 -16.33 -15.84
CA GLU A 952 5.87 -17.74 -16.29
C GLU A 952 4.50 -18.43 -16.38
N GLU A 953 3.52 -18.00 -15.58
CA GLU A 953 2.13 -18.49 -15.58
C GLU A 953 1.36 -18.11 -16.85
N LEU A 954 1.81 -17.09 -17.59
CA LEU A 954 1.17 -16.70 -18.87
C LEU A 954 1.39 -17.76 -19.95
N GLY A 955 2.41 -18.59 -19.80
CA GLY A 955 2.78 -19.60 -20.77
C GLY A 955 3.56 -19.05 -21.95
N TYR A 956 4.20 -19.97 -22.65
CA TYR A 956 5.06 -19.71 -23.79
C TYR A 956 4.30 -19.83 -25.11
N MET A 957 4.57 -18.93 -26.05
CA MET A 957 4.10 -19.06 -27.43
C MET A 957 5.27 -19.30 -28.40
N PRO A 958 5.27 -20.40 -29.18
CA PRO A 958 6.33 -20.64 -30.16
C PRO A 958 6.28 -19.63 -31.31
N GLY A 959 7.47 -19.30 -31.83
CA GLY A 959 7.61 -18.56 -33.09
C GLY A 959 7.52 -19.50 -34.29
N PHE A 960 6.90 -19.03 -35.37
CA PHE A 960 6.69 -19.80 -36.60
C PHE A 960 7.56 -19.33 -37.78
N LYS A 961 8.53 -18.42 -37.55
CA LYS A 961 9.44 -17.90 -38.59
C LYS A 961 10.08 -19.02 -39.42
N ASP A 962 10.58 -20.07 -38.78
CA ASP A 962 11.28 -21.15 -39.49
C ASP A 962 10.37 -22.30 -39.94
N SER A 963 9.08 -22.25 -39.60
CA SER A 963 8.11 -23.33 -39.85
C SER A 963 7.08 -23.01 -40.92
N LEU A 964 6.79 -21.72 -41.14
CA LEU A 964 5.84 -21.24 -42.16
C LEU A 964 6.57 -20.38 -43.18
N ASP A 965 6.20 -20.48 -44.46
CA ASP A 965 6.64 -19.55 -45.50
C ASP A 965 5.77 -18.27 -45.53
N ASP A 966 6.13 -17.28 -46.36
CA ASP A 966 5.43 -15.99 -46.42
C ASP A 966 3.97 -16.12 -46.87
N LYS A 967 3.71 -17.06 -47.78
CA LYS A 967 2.37 -17.29 -48.30
C LYS A 967 1.49 -17.93 -47.24
N GLN A 968 2.01 -18.88 -46.48
CA GLN A 968 1.34 -19.52 -45.36
C GLN A 968 1.04 -18.53 -44.23
N VAL A 969 1.99 -17.64 -43.92
CA VAL A 969 1.78 -16.57 -42.93
C VAL A 969 0.67 -15.61 -43.40
N GLN A 970 0.70 -15.18 -44.67
CA GLN A 970 -0.35 -14.34 -45.24
C GLN A 970 -1.74 -15.01 -45.18
N ASP A 971 -1.84 -16.28 -45.58
CA ASP A 971 -3.10 -17.04 -45.54
C ASP A 971 -3.63 -17.16 -44.10
N LEU A 972 -2.75 -17.44 -43.14
CA LEU A 972 -3.09 -17.49 -41.71
C LEU A 972 -3.61 -16.14 -41.19
N LEU A 973 -2.91 -15.03 -41.48
CA LEU A 973 -3.33 -13.69 -41.06
C LEU A 973 -4.70 -13.30 -41.63
N GLY A 974 -4.92 -13.60 -42.92
CA GLY A 974 -6.20 -13.36 -43.59
C GLY A 974 -7.34 -14.11 -42.89
N TYR A 975 -7.14 -15.40 -42.60
CA TYR A 975 -8.10 -16.21 -41.85
C TYR A 975 -8.36 -15.68 -40.44
N LEU A 976 -7.30 -15.39 -39.67
CA LEU A 976 -7.41 -14.91 -38.30
C LEU A 976 -8.21 -13.60 -38.22
N ARG A 977 -7.90 -12.63 -39.10
CA ARG A 977 -8.63 -11.35 -39.13
C ARG A 977 -10.07 -11.53 -39.59
N ALA A 978 -10.33 -12.32 -40.63
CA ALA A 978 -11.69 -12.58 -41.10
C ALA A 978 -12.57 -13.27 -40.04
N ARG A 979 -11.98 -14.17 -39.24
CA ARG A 979 -12.69 -14.91 -38.20
C ARG A 979 -12.88 -14.12 -36.90
N PHE A 980 -11.82 -13.47 -36.42
CA PHE A 980 -11.79 -12.87 -35.08
C PHE A 980 -11.98 -11.34 -35.08
N ALA A 981 -11.86 -10.69 -36.23
CA ALA A 981 -12.11 -9.27 -36.42
C ALA A 981 -12.90 -8.99 -37.74
N PRO A 982 -14.07 -9.62 -37.94
CA PRO A 982 -14.82 -9.53 -39.20
C PRO A 982 -15.26 -8.11 -39.58
N GLN A 983 -15.36 -7.21 -38.59
CA GLN A 983 -15.66 -5.79 -38.79
C GLN A 983 -14.46 -4.96 -39.29
N ALA A 984 -13.24 -5.48 -39.18
CA ALA A 984 -12.03 -4.75 -39.55
C ALA A 984 -11.72 -4.93 -41.04
N THR A 985 -11.30 -3.85 -41.72
CA THR A 985 -10.93 -3.91 -43.14
C THR A 985 -9.74 -4.87 -43.34
N PRO A 986 -9.75 -5.75 -44.36
CA PRO A 986 -8.61 -6.60 -44.67
C PRO A 986 -7.33 -5.78 -44.90
N TRP A 987 -6.21 -6.24 -44.33
CA TRP A 987 -4.91 -5.63 -44.59
C TRP A 987 -4.56 -5.75 -46.08
N GLN A 988 -4.04 -4.66 -46.66
CA GLN A 988 -3.57 -4.63 -48.05
C GLN A 988 -2.06 -4.93 -48.07
N ASP A 989 -1.57 -5.63 -49.10
CA ASP A 989 -0.15 -5.85 -49.37
C ASP A 989 0.70 -6.25 -48.15
N THR A 990 0.37 -7.38 -47.51
CA THR A 990 1.07 -7.87 -46.31
C THR A 990 2.47 -8.44 -46.57
N GLU A 991 2.79 -8.81 -47.82
CA GLU A 991 4.08 -9.40 -48.22
C GLU A 991 5.28 -8.51 -47.82
N PRO A 992 5.34 -7.21 -48.18
CA PRO A 992 6.40 -6.31 -47.71
C PRO A 992 6.57 -6.25 -46.18
N ALA A 993 5.46 -6.34 -45.43
CA ALA A 993 5.52 -6.32 -43.97
C ALA A 993 6.14 -7.61 -43.41
N ILE A 994 5.77 -8.77 -43.98
CA ILE A 994 6.35 -10.08 -43.64
C ILE A 994 7.86 -10.07 -43.94
N ASP A 995 8.24 -9.66 -45.15
CA ASP A 995 9.64 -9.58 -45.58
C ASP A 995 10.49 -8.71 -44.65
N ARG A 996 9.95 -7.53 -44.28
CA ARG A 996 10.64 -6.60 -43.38
C ARG A 996 10.85 -7.21 -42.00
N ILE A 997 9.81 -7.80 -41.40
CA ILE A 997 9.90 -8.37 -40.04
C ILE A 997 10.79 -9.62 -40.02
N ARG A 998 10.76 -10.47 -41.07
CA ARG A 998 11.69 -11.61 -41.17
C ARG A 998 13.16 -11.20 -41.23
N LYS A 999 13.45 -10.06 -41.85
CA LYS A 999 14.81 -9.50 -41.99
C LYS A 999 15.29 -8.80 -40.73
N GLN A 1000 14.41 -8.47 -39.79
CA GLN A 1000 14.82 -7.98 -38.47
C GLN A 1000 15.55 -9.12 -37.74
N ALA A 1001 16.78 -8.84 -37.31
CA ALA A 1001 17.55 -9.73 -36.45
C ALA A 1001 17.08 -9.49 -35.01
N HIS A 1002 16.86 -10.56 -34.25
CA HIS A 1002 16.59 -10.52 -32.81
C HIS A 1002 17.74 -11.17 -32.07
#